data_AF-A0A0J6WSQ9-F1
#
_entry.id   AF-A0A0J6WSQ9-F1
#
_cell.length_a   1.000
_cell.length_b   1.000
_cell.length_c   1.000
_cell.angle_alpha   90.00
_cell.angle_beta   90.00
_cell.angle_gamma   90.00
#
_symmetry.space_group_name_H-M   'P 1'
#
loop_
_entity.id
_entity.type
_entity.pdbx_description
1 polymer ?
#
loop_
_entity_poly.entity_id
_entity_poly.type
_entity_poly.pdbx_seq_one_letter_code
_entity_poly.pdbx_strand_id
1 'polypeptide(L)'
;MKREVKIWVTAMVATVVFFAGSTLPVVQAAGSVSEKDNFYRSVNEKTLETKQIQPTEPAWSWFTEQSLNNTKMLKKELKTIAAKQGTYAKGTPEQKIADLYQCALDTERRNAVAGEHIHQVLAPIQAAATIQELTQSLCDTKKNYGTGAFVDYTADRMPNSLRYAARIVPAGTLLSKYELEKEPSPGAWQDYKAYIAGVLMEAGQTKAEADTGAAAILAMEQRWAPYMLTSEEKNDVAVVNRLYSRKEIESMMPHMNGKKILNSWGIGGEKKVFLADADYLRHIDMEYTDANIKVLKNYAVFRIMNGYAPYAGIKLRDMQRQYIQKRFGIQKSRSDGETANRMVQGLLPYEFGQIYMKDNCTPAMVKDIQTMIGQIRAIYRSRLEKNDWLSPRTKAGAIDKLDSLRVFVGGPATGDKPVIESMPDVIPESAGGDLLGNIIHNAVLTQRQLHELLGTDFDLNKWYAFQPQDVNAAYIPENNSITIPAGILKPPFYSPDATLGMNLGGIGVIIGHEISHAFDPNGSRYDKEGNMKNWWTKKDYTAFQQKAAQFGPYYSKYAVGSGLYENGALVTNEAIADCGGLSVVTEIAAGRESVLRDMYRNFAAIFAEKMTDQLLLQLVQNDPHPIGEARVNGALSATDGFYSAYDIRQGDGMYILPKDRVKLW
;
A
#
# COMPACT_ATOMS: atom_id res chain seq x y z
N MET A 1 32.69 -67.86 7.99
CA MET A 1 33.80 -67.80 8.97
C MET A 1 34.52 -66.44 8.82
N LYS A 2 35.54 -66.10 9.62
CA LYS A 2 36.02 -64.71 9.81
C LYS A 2 37.17 -64.26 8.87
N ARG A 3 37.27 -62.93 8.67
CA ARG A 3 38.46 -62.10 8.28
C ARG A 3 38.96 -62.22 6.84
N GLU A 4 39.26 -61.15 6.10
CA GLU A 4 40.13 -59.96 6.29
C GLU A 4 41.64 -60.24 6.14
N VAL A 5 42.27 -59.65 5.10
CA VAL A 5 43.69 -59.22 5.02
C VAL A 5 43.73 -57.88 4.24
N LYS A 6 44.86 -57.15 4.27
CA LYS A 6 44.96 -55.69 4.11
C LYS A 6 46.20 -55.23 3.29
N ILE A 7 46.09 -54.05 2.67
CA ILE A 7 47.13 -53.00 2.47
C ILE A 7 48.17 -53.11 1.30
N TRP A 8 48.10 -52.10 0.43
CA TRP A 8 49.12 -51.26 -0.28
C TRP A 8 50.61 -51.62 -0.40
N VAL A 9 51.25 -51.14 -1.48
CA VAL A 9 52.37 -50.16 -1.48
C VAL A 9 52.61 -49.53 -2.89
N THR A 10 53.28 -48.38 -2.95
CA THR A 10 53.49 -47.45 -4.11
C THR A 10 54.97 -47.43 -4.58
N ALA A 11 55.46 -46.86 -5.72
CA ALA A 11 54.94 -46.00 -6.82
C ALA A 11 55.77 -46.29 -8.13
N MET A 12 56.13 -45.42 -9.11
CA MET A 12 56.05 -43.96 -9.36
C MET A 12 56.31 -43.58 -10.86
N VAL A 13 55.98 -42.33 -11.26
CA VAL A 13 56.41 -41.50 -12.43
C VAL A 13 56.61 -42.12 -13.85
N ALA A 14 55.76 -41.69 -14.79
CA ALA A 14 56.14 -41.14 -16.11
C ALA A 14 54.98 -40.27 -16.67
N THR A 15 55.26 -39.29 -17.55
CA THR A 15 54.35 -38.15 -17.83
C THR A 15 53.66 -38.19 -19.20
N VAL A 16 52.35 -37.87 -19.25
CA VAL A 16 51.63 -37.38 -20.45
C VAL A 16 50.73 -36.20 -20.04
N VAL A 17 50.53 -35.24 -20.96
CA VAL A 17 49.81 -33.98 -20.74
C VAL A 17 48.28 -34.17 -20.68
N PHE A 18 47.62 -33.43 -19.80
CA PHE A 18 46.15 -33.29 -19.75
C PHE A 18 45.71 -31.88 -20.13
N PHE A 19 44.55 -31.76 -20.79
CA PHE A 19 43.87 -30.48 -21.01
C PHE A 19 43.31 -29.93 -19.69
N ALA A 20 43.29 -28.59 -19.56
CA ALA A 20 42.81 -27.92 -18.35
C ALA A 20 41.29 -28.10 -18.16
N GLY A 21 40.88 -28.40 -16.92
CA GLY A 21 39.49 -28.65 -16.57
C GLY A 21 38.70 -27.38 -16.20
N SER A 22 37.40 -27.40 -16.45
CA SER A 22 36.45 -26.42 -15.92
C SER A 22 36.22 -26.66 -14.43
N THR A 23 37.00 -25.98 -13.58
CA THR A 23 36.76 -25.98 -12.13
C THR A 23 35.44 -25.28 -11.81
N LEU A 24 34.52 -25.98 -11.14
CA LEU A 24 33.41 -25.33 -10.45
C LEU A 24 33.98 -24.31 -9.46
N PRO A 25 33.44 -23.08 -9.37
CA PRO A 25 33.89 -22.11 -8.39
C PRO A 25 33.54 -22.63 -6.99
N VAL A 26 34.57 -23.01 -6.23
CA VAL A 26 34.48 -23.17 -4.78
C VAL A 26 33.98 -21.84 -4.21
N VAL A 27 33.07 -21.88 -3.23
CA VAL A 27 32.59 -20.68 -2.55
C VAL A 27 33.77 -20.00 -1.86
N GLN A 28 34.30 -18.97 -2.53
CA GLN A 28 35.34 -18.11 -2.03
C GLN A 28 34.73 -17.23 -0.93
N ALA A 29 35.44 -17.06 0.20
CA ALA A 29 34.95 -16.21 1.29
C ALA A 29 34.69 -14.79 0.74
N ALA A 30 33.46 -14.31 0.91
CA ALA A 30 33.05 -13.04 0.33
C ALA A 30 33.86 -11.89 0.93
N GLY A 31 34.59 -11.17 0.08
CA GLY A 31 35.03 -9.82 0.42
C GLY A 31 33.83 -8.88 0.41
N SER A 32 33.78 -7.94 1.34
CA SER A 32 32.75 -6.89 1.42
C SER A 32 32.59 -6.21 0.06
N VAL A 33 31.36 -6.10 -0.43
CA VAL A 33 31.09 -5.54 -1.77
C VAL A 33 31.48 -4.06 -1.81
N SER A 34 32.13 -3.63 -2.89
CA SER A 34 32.59 -2.25 -3.06
C SER A 34 31.43 -1.28 -3.25
N GLU A 35 31.57 -0.07 -2.71
CA GLU A 35 30.66 1.07 -2.95
C GLU A 35 30.58 1.43 -4.44
N LYS A 36 31.61 1.08 -5.22
CA LYS A 36 31.63 1.24 -6.67
C LYS A 36 30.87 0.14 -7.43
N ASP A 37 30.67 -1.02 -6.82
CA ASP A 37 30.09 -2.20 -7.50
C ASP A 37 28.63 -2.46 -7.12
N ASN A 38 28.28 -2.26 -5.85
CA ASN A 38 26.89 -2.25 -5.39
C ASN A 38 26.78 -1.40 -4.12
N PHE A 39 26.32 -0.15 -4.28
CA PHE A 39 26.30 0.82 -3.19
C PHE A 39 25.30 0.44 -2.08
N TYR A 40 24.11 -0.03 -2.43
CA TYR A 40 23.12 -0.54 -1.47
C TYR A 40 23.72 -1.63 -0.58
N ARG A 41 24.35 -2.66 -1.17
CA ARG A 41 24.96 -3.75 -0.40
C ARG A 41 26.11 -3.25 0.45
N SER A 42 27.02 -2.46 -0.11
CA SER A 42 28.19 -1.94 0.61
C SER A 42 27.81 -1.11 1.85
N VAL A 43 26.75 -0.31 1.78
CA VAL A 43 26.23 0.46 2.94
C VAL A 43 25.44 -0.42 3.90
N ASN A 44 24.60 -1.34 3.40
CA ASN A 44 23.59 -2.01 4.22
C ASN A 44 23.96 -3.41 4.71
N GLU A 45 24.98 -4.08 4.17
CA GLU A 45 25.34 -5.48 4.50
C GLU A 45 25.32 -5.76 6.01
N LYS A 46 26.10 -5.01 6.79
CA LYS A 46 26.14 -5.13 8.26
C LYS A 46 24.80 -4.85 8.97
N THR A 47 23.98 -3.94 8.43
CA THR A 47 22.63 -3.66 8.94
C THR A 47 21.72 -4.85 8.64
N LEU A 48 21.81 -5.42 7.44
CA LEU A 48 20.99 -6.55 6.99
C LEU A 48 21.43 -7.88 7.63
N GLU A 49 22.69 -8.04 8.02
CA GLU A 49 23.15 -9.16 8.85
C GLU A 49 22.55 -9.10 10.26
N THR A 50 22.60 -7.93 10.90
CA THR A 50 22.23 -7.75 12.31
C THR A 50 20.73 -7.60 12.55
N LYS A 51 19.98 -7.02 11.61
CA LYS A 51 18.52 -6.85 11.70
C LYS A 51 17.78 -8.13 11.33
N GLN A 52 16.68 -8.38 12.03
CA GLN A 52 15.86 -9.59 11.87
C GLN A 52 14.41 -9.21 11.55
N ILE A 53 13.79 -9.95 10.64
CA ILE A 53 12.34 -9.94 10.46
C ILE A 53 11.74 -10.48 11.76
N GLN A 54 10.90 -9.67 12.42
CA GLN A 54 10.23 -10.09 13.65
C GLN A 54 9.30 -11.26 13.33
N PRO A 55 9.24 -12.36 14.13
CA PRO A 55 8.46 -13.54 13.78
C PRO A 55 6.97 -13.29 13.52
N THR A 56 6.42 -12.15 13.95
CA THR A 56 5.01 -11.76 13.75
C THR A 56 4.75 -10.85 12.55
N GLU A 57 5.79 -10.51 11.78
CA GLU A 57 5.73 -9.59 10.65
C GLU A 57 6.38 -10.25 9.42
N PRO A 58 6.01 -9.86 8.17
CA PRO A 58 6.58 -10.45 6.96
C PRO A 58 7.87 -9.76 6.47
N ALA A 59 8.25 -8.63 7.09
CA ALA A 59 9.40 -7.83 6.70
C ALA A 59 10.05 -7.11 7.89
N TRP A 60 11.25 -6.58 7.63
CA TRP A 60 11.93 -5.57 8.40
C TRP A 60 12.48 -4.50 7.45
N SER A 61 12.36 -3.23 7.84
CA SER A 61 12.93 -2.05 7.21
C SER A 61 12.91 -0.90 8.23
N TRP A 62 13.56 0.23 7.95
CA TRP A 62 13.46 1.39 8.86
C TRP A 62 12.03 1.97 8.97
N PHE A 63 11.28 1.95 7.87
CA PHE A 63 9.87 2.34 7.85
C PHE A 63 9.03 1.47 8.78
N THR A 64 9.16 0.14 8.67
CA THR A 64 8.42 -0.81 9.52
C THR A 64 8.92 -0.80 10.97
N GLU A 65 10.22 -0.64 11.22
CA GLU A 65 10.77 -0.52 12.58
C GLU A 65 10.23 0.72 13.30
N GLN A 66 10.21 1.88 12.65
CA GLN A 66 9.65 3.08 13.27
C GLN A 66 8.13 3.04 13.38
N SER A 67 7.42 2.41 12.44
CA SER A 67 5.97 2.13 12.58
C SER A 67 5.68 1.27 13.81
N LEU A 68 6.47 0.22 14.05
CA LEU A 68 6.38 -0.63 15.24
C LEU A 68 6.77 0.12 16.52
N ASN A 69 7.76 1.02 16.49
CA ASN A 69 8.11 1.88 17.63
C ASN A 69 6.97 2.85 17.99
N ASN A 70 6.37 3.52 16.99
CA ASN A 70 5.22 4.40 17.18
C ASN A 70 4.01 3.60 17.72
N THR A 71 3.72 2.43 17.16
CA THR A 71 2.70 1.48 17.64
C THR A 71 2.92 1.08 19.11
N LYS A 72 4.17 0.78 19.49
CA LYS A 72 4.59 0.37 20.84
C LYS A 72 4.51 1.52 21.85
N MET A 73 4.77 2.76 21.41
CA MET A 73 4.56 3.96 22.22
C MET A 73 3.07 4.16 22.49
N LEU A 74 2.24 4.18 21.45
CA LEU A 74 0.79 4.38 21.58
C LEU A 74 0.10 3.26 22.39
N LYS A 75 0.65 2.04 22.37
CA LYS A 75 0.22 0.93 23.24
C LYS A 75 0.34 1.24 24.75
N LYS A 76 1.32 2.06 25.15
CA LYS A 76 1.46 2.50 26.55
C LYS A 76 0.29 3.41 26.92
N GLU A 77 -0.01 4.40 26.09
CA GLU A 77 -1.08 5.37 26.38
C GLU A 77 -2.48 4.75 26.24
N LEU A 78 -2.69 3.86 25.27
CA LEU A 78 -3.87 3.00 25.20
C LEU A 78 -4.10 2.26 26.54
N LYS A 79 -3.06 1.67 27.13
CA LYS A 79 -3.18 0.99 28.44
C LYS A 79 -3.44 1.96 29.59
N THR A 80 -2.82 3.14 29.60
CA THR A 80 -3.10 4.20 30.60
C THR A 80 -4.56 4.65 30.55
N ILE A 81 -5.14 4.74 29.34
CA ILE A 81 -6.54 5.08 29.08
C ILE A 81 -7.47 3.92 29.49
N ALA A 82 -7.23 2.71 29.00
CA ALA A 82 -8.06 1.54 29.31
C ALA A 82 -8.10 1.18 30.81
N ALA A 83 -7.04 1.51 31.57
CA ALA A 83 -7.01 1.38 33.03
C ALA A 83 -7.92 2.36 33.78
N LYS A 84 -8.56 3.31 33.07
CA LYS A 84 -9.49 4.32 33.60
C LYS A 84 -10.86 4.28 32.90
N GLN A 85 -11.22 3.13 32.34
CA GLN A 85 -12.53 2.91 31.73
C GLN A 85 -13.67 3.36 32.66
N GLY A 86 -14.77 3.87 32.10
CA GLY A 86 -15.93 4.36 32.86
C GLY A 86 -15.72 5.71 33.59
N THR A 87 -14.52 6.27 33.63
CA THR A 87 -14.26 7.62 34.18
C THR A 87 -14.34 8.74 33.13
N TYR A 88 -14.37 8.37 31.85
CA TYR A 88 -14.44 9.29 30.72
C TYR A 88 -15.90 9.56 30.30
N ALA A 89 -16.19 10.77 29.83
CA ALA A 89 -17.50 11.11 29.30
C ALA A 89 -17.76 10.40 27.96
N LYS A 90 -19.02 10.05 27.66
CA LYS A 90 -19.36 9.43 26.37
C LYS A 90 -18.96 10.35 25.21
N GLY A 91 -18.28 9.78 24.22
CA GLY A 91 -17.87 10.44 22.98
C GLY A 91 -16.48 11.08 23.02
N THR A 92 -15.74 11.07 24.14
CA THR A 92 -14.34 11.52 24.12
C THR A 92 -13.43 10.46 23.48
N PRO A 93 -12.28 10.86 22.91
CA PRO A 93 -11.27 9.93 22.39
C PRO A 93 -10.89 8.83 23.40
N GLU A 94 -10.74 9.20 24.67
CA GLU A 94 -10.36 8.27 25.73
C GLU A 94 -11.46 7.24 26.04
N GLN A 95 -12.74 7.64 26.01
CA GLN A 95 -13.86 6.70 26.14
C GLN A 95 -13.88 5.70 24.97
N LYS A 96 -13.80 6.19 23.73
CA LYS A 96 -13.75 5.34 22.53
C LYS A 96 -12.59 4.32 22.61
N ILE A 97 -11.39 4.78 22.99
CA ILE A 97 -10.20 3.94 23.09
C ILE A 97 -10.32 2.89 24.20
N ALA A 98 -10.78 3.28 25.39
CA ALA A 98 -10.90 2.36 26.52
C ALA A 98 -11.91 1.24 26.23
N ASP A 99 -13.11 1.60 25.81
CA ASP A 99 -14.23 0.68 25.64
C ASP A 99 -14.02 -0.26 24.45
N LEU A 100 -13.54 0.26 23.31
CA LEU A 100 -13.26 -0.57 22.14
C LEU A 100 -12.12 -1.58 22.41
N TYR A 101 -11.16 -1.22 23.26
CA TYR A 101 -10.08 -2.14 23.64
C TYR A 101 -10.55 -3.26 24.59
N GLN A 102 -11.45 -2.98 25.54
CA GLN A 102 -12.04 -4.05 26.35
C GLN A 102 -12.92 -4.97 25.50
N CYS A 103 -13.80 -4.41 24.66
CA CYS A 103 -14.56 -5.19 23.67
C CYS A 103 -13.66 -6.06 22.76
N ALA A 104 -12.46 -5.60 22.42
CA ALA A 104 -11.50 -6.35 21.62
C ALA A 104 -10.77 -7.46 22.39
N LEU A 105 -10.52 -7.27 23.70
CA LEU A 105 -9.92 -8.25 24.61
C LEU A 105 -10.91 -9.32 25.10
N ASP A 106 -12.20 -9.04 25.15
CA ASP A 106 -13.25 -9.95 25.63
C ASP A 106 -13.50 -11.10 24.64
N THR A 107 -12.63 -12.10 24.68
CA THR A 107 -12.69 -13.29 23.82
C THR A 107 -13.86 -14.21 24.15
N GLU A 108 -14.35 -14.19 25.39
CA GLU A 108 -15.51 -14.98 25.83
C GLU A 108 -16.79 -14.43 25.21
N ARG A 109 -17.05 -13.12 25.36
CA ARG A 109 -18.20 -12.45 24.74
C ARG A 109 -18.14 -12.52 23.22
N ARG A 110 -16.97 -12.30 22.61
CA ARG A 110 -16.78 -12.45 21.15
C ARG A 110 -17.14 -13.85 20.66
N ASN A 111 -16.80 -14.90 21.40
CA ASN A 111 -17.22 -16.27 21.06
C ASN A 111 -18.73 -16.49 21.26
N ALA A 112 -19.33 -15.88 22.29
CA ALA A 112 -20.75 -16.02 22.59
C ALA A 112 -21.68 -15.29 21.60
N VAL A 113 -21.34 -14.08 21.15
CA VAL A 113 -22.27 -13.22 20.39
C VAL A 113 -21.99 -13.13 18.89
N ALA A 114 -20.74 -13.33 18.43
CA ALA A 114 -20.40 -13.08 17.03
C ALA A 114 -21.09 -14.05 16.04
N GLY A 115 -21.45 -15.26 16.49
CA GLY A 115 -22.20 -16.22 15.67
C GLY A 115 -23.60 -15.71 15.30
N GLU A 116 -24.30 -15.09 16.26
CA GLU A 116 -25.64 -14.52 16.06
C GLU A 116 -25.58 -13.30 15.13
N HIS A 117 -24.63 -12.37 15.38
CA HIS A 117 -24.39 -11.22 14.50
C HIS A 117 -24.13 -11.65 13.05
N ILE A 118 -23.28 -12.66 12.84
CA ILE A 118 -23.00 -13.20 11.51
C ILE A 118 -24.23 -13.87 10.91
N HIS A 119 -24.99 -14.66 11.69
CA HIS A 119 -26.20 -15.32 11.22
C HIS A 119 -27.24 -14.32 10.72
N GLN A 120 -27.48 -13.22 11.44
CA GLN A 120 -28.42 -12.17 11.02
C GLN A 120 -28.02 -11.52 9.68
N VAL A 121 -26.73 -11.28 9.46
CA VAL A 121 -26.23 -10.73 8.18
C VAL A 121 -26.37 -11.73 7.03
N LEU A 122 -26.15 -13.02 7.29
CA LEU A 122 -26.07 -14.05 6.25
C LEU A 122 -27.40 -14.74 5.92
N ALA A 123 -28.34 -14.86 6.87
CA ALA A 123 -29.56 -15.64 6.68
C ALA A 123 -30.38 -15.24 5.43
N PRO A 124 -30.57 -13.94 5.10
CA PRO A 124 -31.25 -13.56 3.86
C PRO A 124 -30.50 -14.00 2.58
N ILE A 125 -29.17 -13.91 2.60
CA ILE A 125 -28.28 -14.33 1.49
C ILE A 125 -28.32 -15.85 1.34
N GLN A 126 -28.31 -16.60 2.46
CA GLN A 126 -28.41 -18.05 2.48
C GLN A 126 -29.80 -18.56 2.08
N ALA A 127 -30.87 -17.79 2.34
CA ALA A 127 -32.24 -18.13 1.96
C ALA A 127 -32.54 -17.95 0.47
N ALA A 128 -31.95 -16.95 -0.20
CA ALA A 128 -32.27 -16.56 -1.58
C ALA A 128 -32.31 -17.75 -2.57
N ALA A 129 -33.43 -17.94 -3.26
CA ALA A 129 -33.64 -18.99 -4.26
C ALA A 129 -33.44 -18.50 -5.69
N THR A 130 -33.46 -17.19 -5.91
CA THR A 130 -33.27 -16.54 -7.23
C THR A 130 -32.22 -15.42 -7.16
N ILE A 131 -31.63 -15.03 -8.30
CA ILE A 131 -30.70 -13.89 -8.36
C ILE A 131 -31.35 -12.55 -7.98
N GLN A 132 -32.67 -12.41 -8.17
CA GLN A 132 -33.39 -11.18 -7.80
C GLN A 132 -33.61 -11.07 -6.28
N GLU A 133 -33.76 -12.22 -5.60
CA GLU A 133 -33.70 -12.34 -4.13
C GLU A 133 -32.28 -12.16 -3.60
N LEU A 134 -31.27 -12.71 -4.27
CA LEU A 134 -29.87 -12.48 -3.90
C LEU A 134 -29.53 -10.99 -4.00
N THR A 135 -29.92 -10.31 -5.08
CA THR A 135 -29.80 -8.85 -5.22
C THR A 135 -30.58 -8.11 -4.13
N GLN A 136 -31.77 -8.58 -3.73
CA GLN A 136 -32.52 -7.97 -2.62
C GLN A 136 -31.73 -8.07 -1.31
N SER A 137 -31.33 -9.30 -0.93
CA SER A 137 -30.58 -9.55 0.30
C SER A 137 -29.29 -8.72 0.36
N LEU A 138 -28.53 -8.61 -0.74
CA LEU A 138 -27.33 -7.78 -0.81
C LEU A 138 -27.61 -6.28 -0.65
N CYS A 139 -28.73 -5.77 -1.20
CA CYS A 139 -29.14 -4.38 -0.98
C CYS A 139 -29.50 -4.13 0.50
N ASP A 140 -30.23 -5.05 1.13
CA ASP A 140 -30.60 -4.95 2.54
C ASP A 140 -29.39 -5.12 3.47
N THR A 141 -28.44 -6.02 3.12
CA THR A 141 -27.16 -6.17 3.82
C THR A 141 -26.35 -4.87 3.81
N LYS A 142 -26.23 -4.21 2.65
CA LYS A 142 -25.52 -2.92 2.55
C LYS A 142 -26.21 -1.82 3.35
N LYS A 143 -27.54 -1.78 3.32
CA LYS A 143 -28.37 -0.80 4.06
C LYS A 143 -28.29 -0.99 5.58
N ASN A 144 -28.36 -2.23 6.05
CA ASN A 144 -28.52 -2.55 7.48
C ASN A 144 -27.19 -2.76 8.21
N TYR A 145 -26.11 -3.13 7.50
CA TYR A 145 -24.81 -3.50 8.08
C TYR A 145 -23.61 -2.82 7.41
N GLY A 146 -23.84 -1.89 6.47
CA GLY A 146 -22.81 -1.09 5.81
C GLY A 146 -21.90 -1.84 4.83
N THR A 147 -22.09 -3.15 4.61
CA THR A 147 -21.16 -4.00 3.85
C THR A 147 -21.69 -4.47 2.48
N GLY A 148 -20.82 -4.58 1.49
CA GLY A 148 -21.10 -5.12 0.15
C GLY A 148 -20.31 -6.41 -0.15
N ALA A 149 -20.74 -7.18 -1.16
CA ALA A 149 -20.13 -8.49 -1.48
C ALA A 149 -19.58 -8.64 -2.92
N PHE A 150 -20.29 -8.10 -3.92
CA PHE A 150 -19.90 -8.17 -5.35
C PHE A 150 -19.59 -6.79 -5.95
N VAL A 151 -20.27 -5.76 -5.47
CA VAL A 151 -20.09 -4.36 -5.89
C VAL A 151 -20.48 -3.47 -4.71
N ASP A 152 -19.78 -2.35 -4.57
CA ASP A 152 -20.01 -1.34 -3.54
C ASP A 152 -19.75 0.08 -4.13
N TYR A 153 -19.83 1.13 -3.31
CA TYR A 153 -19.42 2.48 -3.72
C TYR A 153 -18.70 3.29 -2.62
N THR A 154 -17.82 4.19 -3.07
CA THR A 154 -17.19 5.24 -2.26
C THR A 154 -17.47 6.63 -2.86
N ALA A 155 -16.95 7.71 -2.27
CA ALA A 155 -17.14 9.10 -2.71
C ALA A 155 -15.80 9.78 -2.99
N ASP A 156 -15.60 10.25 -4.22
CA ASP A 156 -14.35 10.82 -4.72
C ASP A 156 -14.60 12.20 -5.37
N ARG A 157 -13.60 13.09 -5.36
CA ARG A 157 -13.70 14.38 -6.06
C ARG A 157 -13.72 14.18 -7.58
N MET A 158 -14.68 14.81 -8.26
CA MET A 158 -14.74 14.89 -9.72
C MET A 158 -13.45 15.47 -10.34
N PRO A 159 -12.91 14.93 -11.45
CA PRO A 159 -11.59 15.35 -11.96
C PRO A 159 -11.52 16.78 -12.48
N ASN A 160 -12.64 17.50 -12.57
CA ASN A 160 -12.74 18.83 -13.14
C ASN A 160 -13.63 19.80 -12.33
N SER A 161 -13.90 19.49 -11.07
CA SER A 161 -14.58 20.39 -10.10
C SER A 161 -14.25 19.97 -8.67
N LEU A 162 -14.68 20.74 -7.66
CA LEU A 162 -14.54 20.33 -6.25
C LEU A 162 -15.59 19.29 -5.83
N ARG A 163 -16.68 19.12 -6.57
CA ARG A 163 -17.82 18.26 -6.22
C ARG A 163 -17.41 16.80 -6.01
N TYR A 164 -17.77 16.20 -4.87
CA TYR A 164 -17.73 14.75 -4.68
C TYR A 164 -18.80 14.03 -5.52
N ALA A 165 -18.44 12.92 -6.14
CA ALA A 165 -19.33 12.01 -6.86
C ALA A 165 -19.06 10.55 -6.45
N ALA A 166 -20.04 9.68 -6.67
CA ALA A 166 -19.88 8.28 -6.31
C ALA A 166 -18.87 7.57 -7.24
N ARG A 167 -18.04 6.70 -6.67
CA ARG A 167 -17.19 5.73 -7.35
C ARG A 167 -17.75 4.34 -7.13
N ILE A 168 -18.11 3.65 -8.20
CA ILE A 168 -18.50 2.24 -8.18
C ILE A 168 -17.24 1.38 -8.06
N VAL A 169 -17.25 0.46 -7.10
CA VAL A 169 -16.13 -0.43 -6.79
C VAL A 169 -16.61 -1.89 -6.95
N PRO A 170 -16.24 -2.58 -8.05
CA PRO A 170 -16.38 -4.03 -8.14
C PRO A 170 -15.54 -4.67 -7.04
N ALA A 171 -16.10 -5.63 -6.32
CA ALA A 171 -15.51 -6.13 -5.09
C ALA A 171 -14.32 -7.06 -5.39
N GLY A 172 -13.09 -6.52 -5.39
CA GLY A 172 -11.87 -7.26 -5.69
C GLY A 172 -11.65 -8.53 -4.86
N THR A 173 -11.04 -9.53 -5.48
CA THR A 173 -10.72 -10.87 -4.95
C THR A 173 -9.66 -10.86 -3.83
N LEU A 174 -9.50 -11.95 -3.07
CA LEU A 174 -8.40 -12.03 -2.09
C LEU A 174 -7.04 -12.27 -2.75
N LEU A 175 -6.97 -13.16 -3.73
CA LEU A 175 -5.79 -13.33 -4.59
C LEU A 175 -5.76 -12.21 -5.64
N SER A 176 -4.58 -11.69 -5.97
CA SER A 176 -4.40 -10.75 -7.08
C SER A 176 -4.63 -11.41 -8.45
N LYS A 177 -4.75 -10.58 -9.50
CA LYS A 177 -4.85 -11.03 -10.90
C LYS A 177 -3.79 -12.09 -11.25
N TYR A 178 -2.52 -11.78 -10.98
CA TYR A 178 -1.38 -12.65 -11.27
C TYR A 178 -1.41 -13.96 -10.48
N GLU A 179 -1.87 -13.93 -9.22
CA GLU A 179 -2.02 -15.12 -8.37
C GLU A 179 -3.21 -16.01 -8.76
N LEU A 180 -4.22 -15.46 -9.44
CA LEU A 180 -5.36 -16.20 -9.98
C LEU A 180 -5.02 -16.82 -11.35
N GLU A 181 -4.34 -16.07 -12.20
CA GLU A 181 -3.85 -16.53 -13.51
C GLU A 181 -2.71 -17.57 -13.38
N LYS A 182 -1.91 -17.50 -12.32
CA LYS A 182 -0.80 -18.43 -12.04
C LYS A 182 -0.61 -18.66 -10.55
N GLU A 183 -0.55 -19.92 -10.12
CA GLU A 183 -0.33 -20.25 -8.70
C GLU A 183 1.01 -19.64 -8.21
N PRO A 184 1.02 -18.80 -7.15
CA PRO A 184 2.23 -18.06 -6.77
C PRO A 184 3.32 -18.96 -6.17
N SER A 185 2.94 -20.01 -5.46
CA SER A 185 3.85 -21.07 -5.02
C SER A 185 3.09 -22.41 -4.87
N PRO A 186 3.75 -23.57 -5.03
CA PRO A 186 3.07 -24.86 -5.12
C PRO A 186 2.15 -25.15 -3.93
N GLY A 187 0.85 -25.26 -4.21
CA GLY A 187 -0.19 -25.54 -3.23
C GLY A 187 -0.91 -24.31 -2.65
N ALA A 188 -0.51 -23.07 -2.97
CA ALA A 188 -1.17 -21.85 -2.50
C ALA A 188 -2.67 -21.79 -2.86
N TRP A 189 -3.08 -22.35 -4.01
CA TRP A 189 -4.50 -22.48 -4.38
C TRP A 189 -5.23 -23.53 -3.53
N GLN A 190 -4.53 -24.57 -3.05
CA GLN A 190 -5.10 -25.55 -2.13
C GLN A 190 -5.29 -24.94 -0.74
N ASP A 191 -4.33 -24.15 -0.25
CA ASP A 191 -4.44 -23.42 1.01
C ASP A 191 -5.58 -22.40 1.00
N TYR A 192 -5.73 -21.66 -0.11
CA TYR A 192 -6.82 -20.70 -0.28
C TYR A 192 -8.19 -21.39 -0.30
N LYS A 193 -8.33 -22.51 -1.03
CA LYS A 193 -9.55 -23.33 -0.97
C LYS A 193 -9.81 -23.91 0.42
N ALA A 194 -8.78 -24.36 1.13
CA ALA A 194 -8.92 -24.85 2.51
C ALA A 194 -9.41 -23.74 3.46
N TYR A 195 -8.94 -22.50 3.28
CA TYR A 195 -9.45 -21.34 4.01
C TYR A 195 -10.91 -21.04 3.67
N ILE A 196 -11.27 -20.96 2.38
CA ILE A 196 -12.67 -20.74 1.95
C ILE A 196 -13.58 -21.84 2.50
N ALA A 197 -13.18 -23.11 2.42
CA ALA A 197 -13.96 -24.24 2.94
C ALA A 197 -14.14 -24.14 4.47
N GLY A 198 -13.08 -23.76 5.21
CA GLY A 198 -13.18 -23.48 6.64
C GLY A 198 -14.23 -22.41 6.96
N VAL A 199 -14.22 -21.28 6.23
CA VAL A 199 -15.21 -20.21 6.39
C VAL A 199 -16.63 -20.67 6.05
N LEU A 200 -16.82 -21.46 4.97
CA LEU A 200 -18.13 -22.01 4.61
C LEU A 200 -18.65 -23.03 5.64
N MET A 201 -17.77 -23.76 6.33
CA MET A 201 -18.15 -24.62 7.46
C MET A 201 -18.57 -23.79 8.69
N GLU A 202 -17.90 -22.68 9.00
CA GLU A 202 -18.37 -21.75 10.04
C GLU A 202 -19.71 -21.10 9.67
N ALA A 203 -20.04 -21.01 8.38
CA ALA A 203 -21.36 -20.59 7.87
C ALA A 203 -22.44 -21.70 7.95
N GLY A 204 -22.12 -22.87 8.49
CA GLY A 204 -23.04 -24.00 8.68
C GLY A 204 -23.05 -25.07 7.59
N GLN A 205 -22.17 -25.01 6.58
CA GLN A 205 -22.13 -26.03 5.51
C GLN A 205 -21.42 -27.30 5.95
N THR A 206 -21.82 -28.46 5.39
CA THR A 206 -21.06 -29.70 5.57
C THR A 206 -19.71 -29.62 4.86
N LYS A 207 -18.72 -30.42 5.29
CA LYS A 207 -17.38 -30.46 4.68
C LYS A 207 -17.41 -30.65 3.17
N ALA A 208 -18.27 -31.54 2.67
CA ALA A 208 -18.38 -31.82 1.24
C ALA A 208 -18.96 -30.63 0.45
N GLU A 209 -19.94 -29.92 1.01
CA GLU A 209 -20.51 -28.72 0.39
C GLU A 209 -19.51 -27.55 0.41
N ALA A 210 -18.81 -27.37 1.52
CA ALA A 210 -17.79 -26.36 1.71
C ALA A 210 -16.59 -26.55 0.76
N ASP A 211 -16.10 -27.79 0.61
CA ASP A 211 -15.04 -28.13 -0.36
C ASP A 211 -15.49 -27.86 -1.81
N THR A 212 -16.71 -28.28 -2.16
CA THR A 212 -17.30 -28.01 -3.48
C THR A 212 -17.45 -26.50 -3.72
N GLY A 213 -17.90 -25.77 -2.70
CA GLY A 213 -18.05 -24.31 -2.73
C GLY A 213 -16.72 -23.59 -2.91
N ALA A 214 -15.69 -23.99 -2.16
CA ALA A 214 -14.35 -23.42 -2.25
C ALA A 214 -13.70 -23.64 -3.62
N ALA A 215 -13.84 -24.86 -4.17
CA ALA A 215 -13.37 -25.16 -5.53
C ALA A 215 -14.11 -24.33 -6.60
N ALA A 216 -15.43 -24.17 -6.47
CA ALA A 216 -16.24 -23.35 -7.37
C ALA A 216 -15.91 -21.85 -7.27
N ILE A 217 -15.66 -21.33 -6.06
CA ILE A 217 -15.26 -19.94 -5.80
C ILE A 217 -13.92 -19.64 -6.47
N LEU A 218 -12.87 -20.44 -6.22
CA LEU A 218 -11.58 -20.20 -6.87
C LEU A 218 -11.71 -20.27 -8.40
N ALA A 219 -12.41 -21.29 -8.93
CA ALA A 219 -12.60 -21.41 -10.37
C ALA A 219 -13.37 -20.23 -10.99
N MET A 220 -14.24 -19.55 -10.23
CA MET A 220 -14.96 -18.33 -10.63
C MET A 220 -14.03 -17.11 -10.59
N GLU A 221 -13.30 -16.89 -9.50
CA GLU A 221 -12.30 -15.81 -9.41
C GLU A 221 -11.24 -15.92 -10.51
N GLN A 222 -10.82 -17.14 -10.88
CA GLN A 222 -9.90 -17.39 -11.99
C GLN A 222 -10.48 -17.10 -13.38
N ARG A 223 -11.80 -17.19 -13.57
CA ARG A 223 -12.46 -16.76 -14.83
C ARG A 223 -12.60 -15.24 -14.92
N TRP A 224 -12.71 -14.56 -13.78
CA TRP A 224 -12.72 -13.10 -13.73
C TRP A 224 -11.33 -12.47 -13.91
N ALA A 225 -10.27 -13.13 -13.41
CA ALA A 225 -8.93 -12.57 -13.37
C ALA A 225 -8.42 -11.96 -14.71
N PRO A 226 -8.60 -12.58 -15.88
CA PRO A 226 -8.24 -12.00 -17.18
C PRO A 226 -8.78 -10.58 -17.42
N TYR A 227 -9.97 -10.27 -16.86
CA TYR A 227 -10.69 -9.01 -17.05
C TYR A 227 -10.45 -7.97 -15.95
N MET A 228 -9.76 -8.35 -14.87
CA MET A 228 -9.30 -7.40 -13.85
C MET A 228 -8.17 -6.53 -14.41
N LEU A 229 -8.11 -5.26 -14.02
CA LEU A 229 -7.00 -4.36 -14.34
C LEU A 229 -5.65 -4.93 -13.87
N THR A 230 -4.58 -4.69 -14.65
CA THR A 230 -3.21 -4.96 -14.21
C THR A 230 -2.77 -4.01 -13.08
N SER A 231 -1.61 -4.25 -12.47
CA SER A 231 -1.03 -3.32 -11.47
C SER A 231 -0.62 -2.00 -12.11
N GLU A 232 -0.09 -2.03 -13.33
CA GLU A 232 0.25 -0.85 -14.12
C GLU A 232 -1.01 -0.01 -14.43
N GLU A 233 -2.11 -0.66 -14.80
CA GLU A 233 -3.40 0.02 -15.07
C GLU A 233 -4.03 0.60 -13.80
N LYS A 234 -3.90 -0.06 -12.65
CA LYS A 234 -4.31 0.49 -11.35
C LYS A 234 -3.48 1.71 -10.95
N ASN A 235 -2.26 1.84 -11.48
CA ASN A 235 -1.36 2.98 -11.26
C ASN A 235 -1.48 4.09 -12.33
N ASP A 236 -2.42 4.02 -13.29
CA ASP A 236 -2.74 5.18 -14.17
C ASP A 236 -4.00 5.91 -13.67
N VAL A 237 -3.82 7.16 -13.21
CA VAL A 237 -4.92 8.05 -12.82
C VAL A 237 -5.98 8.24 -13.92
N ALA A 238 -5.61 8.14 -15.21
CA ALA A 238 -6.56 8.21 -16.32
C ALA A 238 -7.35 6.91 -16.55
N VAL A 239 -6.90 5.78 -15.98
CA VAL A 239 -7.64 4.52 -15.91
C VAL A 239 -8.56 4.54 -14.68
N VAL A 240 -8.03 4.85 -13.49
CA VAL A 240 -8.86 4.80 -12.27
C VAL A 240 -9.92 5.90 -12.22
N ASN A 241 -9.69 7.07 -12.84
CA ASN A 241 -10.67 8.16 -12.89
C ASN A 241 -11.56 8.16 -14.14
N ARG A 242 -11.74 7.00 -14.80
CA ARG A 242 -12.76 6.78 -15.83
C ARG A 242 -14.16 7.07 -15.27
N LEU A 243 -14.94 7.88 -15.99
CA LEU A 243 -16.29 8.31 -15.64
C LEU A 243 -17.32 7.78 -16.64
N TYR A 244 -18.34 7.09 -16.14
CA TYR A 244 -19.47 6.58 -16.94
C TYR A 244 -20.78 7.25 -16.49
N SER A 245 -21.76 7.34 -17.39
CA SER A 245 -23.11 7.73 -16.99
C SER A 245 -23.82 6.62 -16.23
N ARG A 246 -24.84 6.98 -15.43
CA ARG A 246 -25.71 6.02 -14.74
C ARG A 246 -26.22 4.90 -15.67
N LYS A 247 -26.62 5.25 -16.90
CA LYS A 247 -27.17 4.28 -17.87
C LYS A 247 -26.14 3.27 -18.35
N GLU A 248 -24.88 3.67 -18.50
CA GLU A 248 -23.79 2.77 -18.89
C GLU A 248 -23.53 1.76 -17.77
N ILE A 249 -23.48 2.21 -16.51
CA ILE A 249 -23.35 1.33 -15.33
C ILE A 249 -24.55 0.37 -15.21
N GLU A 250 -25.78 0.85 -15.42
CA GLU A 250 -26.97 -0.02 -15.46
C GLU A 250 -26.90 -1.07 -16.58
N SER A 251 -26.28 -0.74 -17.72
CA SER A 251 -26.05 -1.69 -18.83
C SER A 251 -24.87 -2.65 -18.62
N MET A 252 -23.99 -2.39 -17.66
CA MET A 252 -22.92 -3.31 -17.22
C MET A 252 -23.42 -4.32 -16.17
N MET A 253 -24.57 -4.06 -15.54
CA MET A 253 -25.16 -4.90 -14.50
C MET A 253 -26.61 -5.35 -14.81
N PRO A 254 -26.90 -5.94 -15.99
CA PRO A 254 -28.25 -6.40 -16.31
C PRO A 254 -28.77 -7.52 -15.40
N HIS A 255 -27.97 -8.53 -15.05
CA HIS A 255 -28.41 -9.68 -14.23
C HIS A 255 -28.45 -9.34 -12.74
N MET A 256 -27.44 -8.61 -12.25
CA MET A 256 -27.39 -8.04 -10.89
C MET A 256 -28.46 -6.97 -10.66
N ASN A 257 -29.14 -6.50 -11.71
CA ASN A 257 -30.10 -5.40 -11.68
C ASN A 257 -29.48 -4.13 -11.08
N GLY A 258 -28.45 -3.61 -11.76
CA GLY A 258 -27.72 -2.40 -11.35
C GLY A 258 -28.63 -1.20 -11.07
N LYS A 259 -29.77 -1.08 -11.77
CA LYS A 259 -30.79 -0.04 -11.49
C LYS A 259 -31.37 -0.15 -10.08
N LYS A 260 -31.63 -1.37 -9.59
CA LYS A 260 -32.09 -1.63 -8.22
C LYS A 260 -31.00 -1.32 -7.20
N ILE A 261 -29.75 -1.73 -7.48
CA ILE A 261 -28.58 -1.49 -6.63
C ILE A 261 -28.31 0.02 -6.46
N LEU A 262 -28.15 0.76 -7.56
CA LEU A 262 -27.89 2.21 -7.52
C LEU A 262 -29.03 2.99 -6.84
N ASN A 263 -30.28 2.54 -6.98
CA ASN A 263 -31.42 3.14 -6.30
C ASN A 263 -31.45 2.81 -4.79
N SER A 264 -31.13 1.58 -4.37
CA SER A 264 -31.15 1.20 -2.94
C SER A 264 -30.06 1.90 -2.14
N TRP A 265 -28.94 2.22 -2.78
CA TRP A 265 -27.85 3.04 -2.27
C TRP A 265 -28.12 4.56 -2.25
N GLY A 266 -29.28 5.00 -2.76
CA GLY A 266 -29.64 6.41 -2.91
C GLY A 266 -28.94 7.14 -4.08
N ILE A 267 -27.86 6.59 -4.64
CA ILE A 267 -27.04 7.25 -5.67
C ILE A 267 -27.66 7.25 -7.08
N GLY A 268 -28.89 6.76 -7.23
CA GLY A 268 -29.66 6.86 -8.48
C GLY A 268 -29.86 8.30 -8.99
N GLY A 269 -29.70 9.32 -8.15
CA GLY A 269 -29.69 10.72 -8.59
C GLY A 269 -28.48 11.11 -9.44
N GLU A 270 -27.38 10.35 -9.40
CA GLU A 270 -26.13 10.75 -10.07
C GLU A 270 -26.20 10.63 -11.60
N LYS A 271 -25.62 11.65 -12.25
CA LYS A 271 -25.54 11.73 -13.72
C LYS A 271 -24.33 10.97 -14.26
N LYS A 272 -23.23 11.00 -13.51
CA LYS A 272 -21.98 10.27 -13.77
C LYS A 272 -21.42 9.73 -12.46
N VAL A 273 -20.74 8.60 -12.56
CA VAL A 273 -20.00 7.96 -11.46
C VAL A 273 -18.67 7.45 -11.98
N PHE A 274 -17.68 7.30 -11.09
CA PHE A 274 -16.43 6.65 -11.45
C PHE A 274 -16.60 5.14 -11.54
N LEU A 275 -15.84 4.50 -12.44
CA LEU A 275 -15.60 3.06 -12.44
C LEU A 275 -14.28 2.79 -13.18
N ALA A 276 -13.28 2.29 -12.48
CA ALA A 276 -11.98 1.96 -13.08
C ALA A 276 -12.08 0.71 -13.97
N ASP A 277 -12.66 -0.35 -13.38
CA ASP A 277 -12.61 -1.72 -13.88
C ASP A 277 -13.98 -2.16 -14.44
N ALA A 278 -14.32 -1.59 -15.60
CA ALA A 278 -15.61 -1.79 -16.25
C ALA A 278 -15.76 -3.18 -16.88
N ASP A 279 -14.66 -3.83 -17.26
CA ASP A 279 -14.69 -5.17 -17.86
C ASP A 279 -14.74 -6.27 -16.79
N TYR A 280 -14.05 -6.13 -15.65
CA TYR A 280 -14.28 -7.00 -14.49
C TYR A 280 -15.74 -6.93 -14.01
N LEU A 281 -16.35 -5.73 -13.93
CA LEU A 281 -17.75 -5.60 -13.52
C LEU A 281 -18.72 -6.34 -14.45
N ARG A 282 -18.52 -6.24 -15.78
CA ARG A 282 -19.31 -6.99 -16.76
C ARG A 282 -19.19 -8.50 -16.58
N HIS A 283 -18.00 -9.01 -16.29
CA HIS A 283 -17.77 -10.45 -16.14
C HIS A 283 -18.24 -11.01 -14.79
N ILE A 284 -18.29 -10.19 -13.72
CA ILE A 284 -19.05 -10.52 -12.51
C ILE A 284 -20.54 -10.69 -12.85
N ASP A 285 -21.14 -9.72 -13.57
CA ASP A 285 -22.56 -9.76 -13.90
C ASP A 285 -22.92 -10.90 -14.88
N MET A 286 -22.06 -11.21 -15.86
CA MET A 286 -22.24 -12.36 -16.76
C MET A 286 -22.28 -13.71 -16.01
N GLU A 287 -21.59 -13.82 -14.87
CA GLU A 287 -21.67 -15.00 -14.01
C GLU A 287 -22.82 -14.93 -12.98
N TYR A 288 -23.50 -13.79 -12.85
CA TYR A 288 -24.57 -13.55 -11.87
C TYR A 288 -25.92 -14.14 -12.33
N THR A 289 -25.97 -15.44 -12.58
CA THR A 289 -27.16 -16.15 -13.12
C THR A 289 -27.75 -17.15 -12.12
N ASP A 290 -29.03 -17.50 -12.29
CA ASP A 290 -29.68 -18.50 -11.42
C ASP A 290 -29.00 -19.88 -11.48
N ALA A 291 -28.41 -20.24 -12.63
CA ALA A 291 -27.59 -21.45 -12.76
C ALA A 291 -26.36 -21.45 -11.84
N ASN A 292 -25.80 -20.27 -11.56
CA ASN A 292 -24.64 -20.06 -10.69
C ASN A 292 -25.02 -19.72 -9.23
N ILE A 293 -26.31 -19.64 -8.87
CA ILE A 293 -26.73 -19.09 -7.57
C ILE A 293 -26.07 -19.76 -6.35
N LYS A 294 -25.77 -21.06 -6.42
CA LYS A 294 -25.06 -21.76 -5.34
C LYS A 294 -23.63 -21.24 -5.12
N VAL A 295 -22.86 -20.97 -6.18
CA VAL A 295 -21.52 -20.39 -6.04
C VAL A 295 -21.59 -18.91 -5.67
N LEU A 296 -22.57 -18.15 -6.20
CA LEU A 296 -22.76 -16.74 -5.86
C LEU A 296 -23.11 -16.53 -4.38
N LYS A 297 -24.01 -17.36 -3.82
CA LYS A 297 -24.35 -17.35 -2.39
C LYS A 297 -23.15 -17.72 -1.51
N ASN A 298 -22.43 -18.77 -1.88
CA ASN A 298 -21.20 -19.17 -1.18
C ASN A 298 -20.14 -18.06 -1.24
N TYR A 299 -20.02 -17.34 -2.36
CA TYR A 299 -19.10 -16.21 -2.50
C TYR A 299 -19.47 -15.06 -1.58
N ALA A 300 -20.74 -14.63 -1.59
CA ALA A 300 -21.20 -13.56 -0.71
C ALA A 300 -20.98 -13.89 0.79
N VAL A 301 -21.30 -15.13 1.20
CA VAL A 301 -21.02 -15.65 2.54
C VAL A 301 -19.53 -15.56 2.87
N PHE A 302 -18.66 -16.11 2.01
CA PHE A 302 -17.20 -16.09 2.20
C PHE A 302 -16.65 -14.65 2.31
N ARG A 303 -17.07 -13.75 1.41
CA ARG A 303 -16.62 -12.36 1.38
C ARG A 303 -16.99 -11.59 2.65
N ILE A 304 -18.23 -11.71 3.10
CA ILE A 304 -18.72 -11.05 4.32
C ILE A 304 -18.02 -11.62 5.56
N MET A 305 -17.91 -12.96 5.68
CA MET A 305 -17.26 -13.58 6.83
C MET A 305 -15.75 -13.31 6.89
N ASN A 306 -15.05 -13.27 5.75
CA ASN A 306 -13.65 -12.82 5.70
C ASN A 306 -13.51 -11.35 6.14
N GLY A 307 -14.43 -10.46 5.73
CA GLY A 307 -14.44 -9.07 6.18
C GLY A 307 -14.60 -8.92 7.70
N TYR A 308 -15.47 -9.72 8.31
CA TYR A 308 -15.70 -9.69 9.75
C TYR A 308 -14.75 -10.58 10.58
N ALA A 309 -13.98 -11.48 9.96
CA ALA A 309 -13.11 -12.45 10.65
C ALA A 309 -12.17 -11.85 11.71
N PRO A 310 -11.50 -10.69 11.53
CA PRO A 310 -10.65 -10.10 12.57
C PRO A 310 -11.40 -9.82 13.88
N TYR A 311 -12.69 -9.48 13.76
CA TYR A 311 -13.54 -8.92 14.80
C TYR A 311 -14.47 -9.96 15.44
N ALA A 312 -14.79 -11.02 14.70
CA ALA A 312 -15.65 -12.12 15.11
C ALA A 312 -15.05 -13.03 16.21
N GLY A 313 -15.70 -14.17 16.44
CA GLY A 313 -15.24 -15.22 17.36
C GLY A 313 -13.88 -15.80 16.97
N ILE A 314 -13.19 -16.36 17.96
CA ILE A 314 -11.76 -16.70 17.92
C ILE A 314 -11.42 -17.71 16.81
N LYS A 315 -12.31 -18.67 16.55
CA LYS A 315 -12.11 -19.72 15.53
C LYS A 315 -12.04 -19.14 14.11
N LEU A 316 -13.02 -18.30 13.72
CA LEU A 316 -13.03 -17.64 12.39
C LEU A 316 -11.86 -16.65 12.24
N ARG A 317 -11.55 -15.91 13.31
CA ARG A 317 -10.38 -15.02 13.38
C ARG A 317 -9.08 -15.77 13.10
N ASP A 318 -8.85 -16.88 13.81
CA ASP A 318 -7.60 -17.61 13.71
C ASP A 318 -7.48 -18.43 12.42
N MET A 319 -8.59 -18.83 11.78
CA MET A 319 -8.58 -19.35 10.41
C MET A 319 -8.00 -18.33 9.41
N GLN A 320 -8.52 -17.11 9.40
CA GLN A 320 -8.01 -16.04 8.52
C GLN A 320 -6.53 -15.75 8.83
N ARG A 321 -6.21 -15.63 10.12
CA ARG A 321 -4.85 -15.37 10.62
C ARG A 321 -3.84 -16.41 10.12
N GLN A 322 -4.20 -17.70 10.15
CA GLN A 322 -3.36 -18.80 9.67
C GLN A 322 -3.16 -18.75 8.14
N TYR A 323 -4.21 -18.45 7.37
CA TYR A 323 -4.10 -18.25 5.92
C TYR A 323 -3.19 -17.05 5.58
N ILE A 324 -3.38 -15.89 6.23
CA ILE A 324 -2.55 -14.69 6.06
C ILE A 324 -1.10 -14.96 6.49
N GLN A 325 -0.88 -15.70 7.58
CA GLN A 325 0.47 -16.13 7.98
C GLN A 325 1.15 -16.95 6.90
N LYS A 326 0.47 -17.96 6.34
CA LYS A 326 1.06 -18.81 5.29
C LYS A 326 1.33 -18.02 4.00
N ARG A 327 0.39 -17.15 3.60
CA ARG A 327 0.51 -16.35 2.37
C ARG A 327 1.69 -15.39 2.37
N PHE A 328 2.04 -14.78 3.51
CA PHE A 328 3.14 -13.82 3.60
C PHE A 328 4.37 -14.34 4.37
N GLY A 329 4.46 -15.65 4.63
CA GLY A 329 5.59 -16.28 5.32
C GLY A 329 5.76 -15.89 6.80
N ILE A 330 4.72 -15.36 7.45
CA ILE A 330 4.79 -14.85 8.83
C ILE A 330 4.86 -16.04 9.79
N GLN A 331 6.01 -16.19 10.46
CA GLN A 331 6.36 -17.37 11.25
C GLN A 331 5.43 -17.61 12.45
N LYS A 332 4.90 -16.55 13.08
CA LYS A 332 4.16 -16.62 14.34
C LYS A 332 2.99 -15.65 14.39
N SER A 333 1.88 -16.09 14.99
CA SER A 333 0.81 -15.20 15.44
C SER A 333 1.30 -14.22 16.53
N ARG A 334 0.85 -12.96 16.44
CA ARG A 334 0.93 -11.97 17.53
C ARG A 334 0.19 -12.49 18.77
N SER A 335 0.41 -11.90 19.95
CA SER A 335 -0.49 -12.17 21.07
C SER A 335 -1.85 -11.51 20.85
N ASP A 336 -2.90 -11.99 21.50
CA ASP A 336 -4.24 -11.45 21.32
C ASP A 336 -4.36 -10.01 21.85
N GLY A 337 -3.70 -9.69 22.97
CA GLY A 337 -3.56 -8.30 23.44
C GLY A 337 -2.68 -7.39 22.57
N GLU A 338 -1.78 -7.93 21.75
CA GLU A 338 -1.11 -7.15 20.69
C GLU A 338 -2.02 -6.96 19.46
N THR A 339 -2.83 -7.97 19.17
CA THR A 339 -3.80 -7.93 18.06
C THR A 339 -4.90 -6.90 18.36
N ALA A 340 -5.45 -6.90 19.57
CA ALA A 340 -6.37 -5.87 20.07
C ALA A 340 -5.74 -4.48 20.07
N ASN A 341 -4.48 -4.35 20.52
CA ASN A 341 -3.75 -3.07 20.48
C ASN A 341 -3.67 -2.49 19.06
N ARG A 342 -3.14 -3.25 18.10
CA ARG A 342 -2.98 -2.75 16.71
C ARG A 342 -4.31 -2.53 16.00
N MET A 343 -5.31 -3.36 16.32
CA MET A 343 -6.68 -3.21 15.81
C MET A 343 -7.33 -1.90 16.30
N VAL A 344 -7.28 -1.62 17.60
CA VAL A 344 -7.87 -0.40 18.19
C VAL A 344 -7.14 0.85 17.68
N GLN A 345 -5.82 0.79 17.50
CA GLN A 345 -5.06 1.88 16.85
C GLN A 345 -5.46 2.12 15.39
N GLY A 346 -5.76 1.06 14.62
CA GLY A 346 -6.24 1.18 13.23
C GLY A 346 -7.72 1.57 13.08
N LEU A 347 -8.54 1.32 14.10
CA LEU A 347 -9.97 1.67 14.12
C LEU A 347 -10.26 3.09 14.66
N LEU A 348 -9.36 3.63 15.50
CA LEU A 348 -9.43 5.00 16.03
C LEU A 348 -8.22 5.84 15.55
N PRO A 349 -7.95 5.89 14.23
CA PRO A 349 -6.68 6.38 13.67
C PRO A 349 -6.41 7.85 14.02
N TYR A 350 -7.47 8.68 14.01
CA TYR A 350 -7.42 10.11 14.35
C TYR A 350 -7.17 10.33 15.83
N GLU A 351 -7.89 9.62 16.72
CA GLU A 351 -7.73 9.73 18.16
C GLU A 351 -6.29 9.39 18.60
N PHE A 352 -5.71 8.34 18.01
CA PHE A 352 -4.30 8.01 18.24
C PHE A 352 -3.32 9.04 17.63
N GLY A 353 -3.68 9.69 16.52
CA GLY A 353 -2.94 10.83 15.98
C GLY A 353 -2.92 12.04 16.92
N GLN A 354 -4.05 12.39 17.51
CA GLN A 354 -4.16 13.45 18.50
C GLN A 354 -3.39 13.11 19.80
N ILE A 355 -3.25 11.84 20.16
CA ILE A 355 -2.36 11.39 21.24
C ILE A 355 -0.89 11.49 20.82
N TYR A 356 -0.54 11.03 19.61
CA TYR A 356 0.83 11.00 19.10
C TYR A 356 1.47 12.39 19.04
N MET A 357 0.74 13.39 18.49
CA MET A 357 1.28 14.73 18.27
C MET A 357 1.79 15.41 19.53
N LYS A 358 1.18 15.16 20.70
CA LYS A 358 1.45 15.85 21.98
C LYS A 358 2.94 15.92 22.32
N ASP A 359 3.64 14.80 22.17
CA ASP A 359 5.07 14.66 22.51
C ASP A 359 5.98 14.47 21.28
N ASN A 360 5.41 14.31 20.06
CA ASN A 360 6.16 13.93 18.85
C ASN A 360 6.11 14.96 17.71
N CYS A 361 5.27 15.99 17.78
CA CYS A 361 5.10 17.00 16.71
C CYS A 361 5.40 18.42 17.23
N THR A 362 6.67 18.81 17.29
CA THR A 362 7.05 20.14 17.82
C THR A 362 6.97 21.24 16.76
N PRO A 363 6.63 22.50 17.12
CA PRO A 363 6.65 23.61 16.17
C PRO A 363 8.02 23.88 15.54
N ALA A 364 9.11 23.53 16.23
CA ALA A 364 10.47 23.64 15.70
C ALA A 364 10.73 22.61 14.59
N MET A 365 10.33 21.35 14.79
CA MET A 365 10.40 20.28 13.79
C MET A 365 9.56 20.63 12.55
N VAL A 366 8.32 21.10 12.74
CA VAL A 366 7.45 21.53 11.63
C VAL A 366 8.10 22.66 10.82
N LYS A 367 8.70 23.65 11.50
CA LYS A 367 9.38 24.78 10.85
C LYS A 367 10.64 24.37 10.08
N ASP A 368 11.43 23.44 10.59
CA ASP A 368 12.65 23.00 9.90
C ASP A 368 12.32 22.23 8.61
N ILE A 369 11.34 21.31 8.67
CA ILE A 369 10.83 20.60 7.51
C ILE A 369 10.20 21.56 6.48
N GLN A 370 9.40 22.55 6.91
CA GLN A 370 8.92 23.62 6.02
C GLN A 370 10.05 24.42 5.38
N THR A 371 11.16 24.64 6.09
CA THR A 371 12.35 25.32 5.57
C THR A 371 13.05 24.47 4.51
N MET A 372 13.19 23.15 4.74
CA MET A 372 13.76 22.21 3.78
C MET A 372 12.90 22.07 2.51
N ILE A 373 11.57 22.00 2.65
CA ILE A 373 10.60 22.03 1.54
C ILE A 373 10.78 23.32 0.72
N GLY A 374 10.98 24.46 1.38
CA GLY A 374 11.28 25.74 0.71
C GLY A 374 12.55 25.69 -0.14
N GLN A 375 13.64 25.08 0.37
CA GLN A 375 14.90 24.93 -0.36
C GLN A 375 14.76 23.99 -1.57
N ILE A 376 14.14 22.82 -1.39
CA ILE A 376 13.92 21.82 -2.44
C ILE A 376 13.02 22.40 -3.55
N ARG A 377 11.96 23.14 -3.18
CA ARG A 377 11.10 23.85 -4.12
C ARG A 377 11.83 24.93 -4.92
N ALA A 378 12.77 25.66 -4.30
CA ALA A 378 13.57 26.67 -5.00
C ALA A 378 14.48 26.04 -6.08
N ILE A 379 15.04 24.86 -5.83
CA ILE A 379 15.80 24.11 -6.85
C ILE A 379 14.90 23.65 -8.00
N TYR A 380 13.74 23.05 -7.71
CA TYR A 380 12.76 22.67 -8.75
C TYR A 380 12.37 23.85 -9.63
N ARG A 381 12.11 25.01 -9.02
CA ARG A 381 11.82 26.25 -9.75
C ARG A 381 12.97 26.65 -10.68
N SER A 382 14.20 26.68 -10.15
CA SER A 382 15.43 26.94 -10.90
C SER A 382 15.59 25.99 -12.11
N ARG A 383 15.28 24.69 -11.95
CA ARG A 383 15.31 23.71 -13.05
C ARG A 383 14.25 23.98 -14.09
N LEU A 384 12.99 24.19 -13.69
CA LEU A 384 11.90 24.52 -14.61
C LEU A 384 12.22 25.80 -15.40
N GLU A 385 12.71 26.85 -14.74
CA GLU A 385 13.11 28.11 -15.37
C GLU A 385 14.23 27.89 -16.41
N LYS A 386 15.22 27.04 -16.12
CA LYS A 386 16.37 26.72 -17.01
C LYS A 386 16.10 25.64 -18.06
N ASN A 387 15.01 24.88 -17.95
CA ASN A 387 14.70 23.73 -18.80
C ASN A 387 14.69 24.09 -20.30
N ASP A 388 15.37 23.28 -21.13
CA ASP A 388 15.63 23.54 -22.55
C ASP A 388 14.64 22.85 -23.51
N TRP A 389 13.97 21.78 -23.06
CA TRP A 389 13.04 20.99 -23.88
C TRP A 389 11.57 21.43 -23.74
N LEU A 390 11.20 22.10 -22.65
CA LEU A 390 9.87 22.67 -22.41
C LEU A 390 9.69 24.04 -23.09
N SER A 391 8.58 24.22 -23.81
CA SER A 391 8.13 25.54 -24.29
C SER A 391 7.85 26.51 -23.11
N PRO A 392 7.94 27.85 -23.35
CA PRO A 392 7.65 28.85 -22.31
C PRO A 392 6.26 28.72 -21.67
N ARG A 393 5.25 28.24 -22.42
CA ARG A 393 3.89 28.00 -21.90
C ARG A 393 3.88 26.89 -20.86
N THR A 394 4.44 25.73 -21.19
CA THR A 394 4.40 24.57 -20.29
C THR A 394 5.36 24.74 -19.11
N LYS A 395 6.48 25.44 -19.33
CA LYS A 395 7.35 25.95 -18.26
C LYS A 395 6.59 26.82 -17.26
N ALA A 396 5.83 27.82 -17.74
CA ALA A 396 5.01 28.67 -16.87
C ALA A 396 3.94 27.88 -16.10
N GLY A 397 3.25 26.93 -16.75
CA GLY A 397 2.27 26.06 -16.10
C GLY A 397 2.86 25.16 -15.01
N ALA A 398 4.05 24.60 -15.23
CA ALA A 398 4.74 23.80 -14.22
C ALA A 398 5.18 24.64 -13.01
N ILE A 399 5.65 25.87 -13.23
CA ILE A 399 6.04 26.80 -12.16
C ILE A 399 4.80 27.26 -11.37
N ASP A 400 3.70 27.61 -12.02
CA ASP A 400 2.44 28.00 -11.39
C ASP A 400 1.86 26.85 -10.52
N LYS A 401 2.03 25.59 -10.97
CA LYS A 401 1.71 24.40 -10.17
C LYS A 401 2.65 24.21 -8.97
N LEU A 402 3.95 24.43 -9.14
CA LEU A 402 4.95 24.31 -8.07
C LEU A 402 4.77 25.37 -6.98
N ASP A 403 4.51 26.62 -7.37
CA ASP A 403 4.27 27.74 -6.46
C ASP A 403 2.98 27.53 -5.64
N SER A 404 1.96 26.96 -6.28
CA SER A 404 0.65 26.63 -5.67
C SER A 404 0.63 25.31 -4.87
N LEU A 405 1.75 24.61 -4.75
CA LEU A 405 1.84 23.34 -4.03
C LEU A 405 1.55 23.55 -2.53
N ARG A 406 0.52 22.88 -2.00
CA ARG A 406 0.17 22.87 -0.58
C ARG A 406 1.13 21.99 0.22
N VAL A 407 1.37 22.36 1.47
CA VAL A 407 2.37 21.72 2.33
C VAL A 407 1.76 21.40 3.69
N PHE A 408 1.57 20.11 3.96
CA PHE A 408 1.08 19.59 5.23
C PHE A 408 2.21 18.88 5.97
N VAL A 409 2.49 19.28 7.22
CA VAL A 409 3.64 18.78 8.00
C VAL A 409 3.21 18.53 9.44
N GLY A 410 3.61 17.39 10.00
CA GLY A 410 3.33 17.00 11.38
C GLY A 410 1.97 16.32 11.56
N GLY A 411 0.88 17.07 11.41
CA GLY A 411 -0.48 16.56 11.54
C GLY A 411 -1.58 17.61 11.28
N PRO A 412 -2.86 17.20 11.34
CA PRO A 412 -3.99 18.11 11.20
C PRO A 412 -4.05 19.13 12.36
N ALA A 413 -4.63 20.30 12.08
CA ALA A 413 -4.81 21.33 13.10
C ALA A 413 -5.72 20.86 14.25
N THR A 414 -5.58 21.44 15.44
CA THR A 414 -6.40 21.09 16.62
C THR A 414 -7.89 21.25 16.32
N GLY A 415 -8.61 20.13 16.21
CA GLY A 415 -10.05 20.09 15.89
C GLY A 415 -10.38 19.80 14.41
N ASP A 416 -9.40 19.75 13.51
CA ASP A 416 -9.59 19.28 12.14
C ASP A 416 -9.74 17.75 12.12
N LYS A 417 -10.98 17.30 12.33
CA LYS A 417 -11.40 15.89 12.24
C LYS A 417 -11.28 15.36 10.80
N PRO A 418 -11.09 14.05 10.58
CA PRO A 418 -11.15 13.46 9.24
C PRO A 418 -12.51 13.72 8.56
N VAL A 419 -12.57 13.62 7.23
CA VAL A 419 -13.82 13.74 6.45
C VAL A 419 -14.85 12.67 6.84
N ILE A 420 -14.36 11.49 7.23
CA ILE A 420 -15.15 10.35 7.70
C ILE A 420 -14.48 9.82 8.97
N GLU A 421 -15.20 9.78 10.09
CA GLU A 421 -14.78 9.03 11.27
C GLU A 421 -15.09 7.53 11.07
N SER A 422 -14.11 6.66 11.29
CA SER A 422 -14.25 5.21 11.17
C SER A 422 -15.01 4.57 12.35
N MET A 423 -14.90 5.19 13.53
CA MET A 423 -15.58 4.77 14.76
C MET A 423 -16.16 6.00 15.50
N PRO A 424 -17.18 6.70 14.95
CA PRO A 424 -17.80 7.86 15.58
C PRO A 424 -18.48 7.56 16.93
N ASP A 425 -18.99 6.35 17.15
CA ASP A 425 -19.66 5.93 18.40
C ASP A 425 -19.11 4.58 18.89
N VAL A 426 -18.90 4.43 20.20
CA VAL A 426 -18.43 3.18 20.81
C VAL A 426 -19.32 2.82 21.98
N ILE A 427 -19.89 1.61 21.94
CA ILE A 427 -20.76 1.03 22.95
C ILE A 427 -19.90 0.08 23.82
N PRO A 428 -19.71 0.35 25.12
CA PRO A 428 -18.96 -0.56 26.00
C PRO A 428 -19.68 -1.89 26.25
N GLU A 429 -18.90 -2.90 26.61
CA GLU A 429 -19.39 -4.21 27.08
C GLU A 429 -20.38 -4.12 28.25
N SER A 430 -20.14 -3.18 29.17
CA SER A 430 -21.03 -2.85 30.30
C SER A 430 -22.36 -2.23 29.89
N ALA A 431 -22.48 -1.69 28.68
CA ALA A 431 -23.73 -1.26 28.06
C ALA A 431 -24.28 -2.29 27.03
N GLY A 432 -23.72 -3.50 26.99
CA GLY A 432 -24.13 -4.57 26.09
C GLY A 432 -23.39 -4.61 24.73
N GLY A 433 -22.47 -3.69 24.47
CA GLY A 433 -21.65 -3.70 23.25
C GLY A 433 -20.68 -4.88 23.17
N ASP A 434 -20.14 -5.13 21.99
CA ASP A 434 -19.06 -6.09 21.73
C ASP A 434 -18.25 -5.62 20.50
N LEU A 435 -17.12 -6.26 20.20
CA LEU A 435 -16.27 -5.82 19.09
C LEU A 435 -16.98 -5.89 17.73
N LEU A 436 -17.67 -6.99 17.41
CA LEU A 436 -18.30 -7.14 16.10
C LEU A 436 -19.57 -6.28 15.99
N GLY A 437 -20.37 -6.19 17.06
CA GLY A 437 -21.49 -5.27 17.14
C GLY A 437 -21.08 -3.81 16.93
N ASN A 438 -19.98 -3.38 17.55
CA ASN A 438 -19.41 -2.03 17.34
C ASN A 438 -18.92 -1.82 15.89
N ILE A 439 -18.30 -2.81 15.26
CA ILE A 439 -17.87 -2.72 13.86
C ILE A 439 -19.06 -2.61 12.90
N ILE A 440 -20.11 -3.41 13.12
CA ILE A 440 -21.33 -3.38 12.30
C ILE A 440 -22.06 -2.03 12.45
N HIS A 441 -22.22 -1.54 13.69
CA HIS A 441 -22.79 -0.21 13.98
C HIS A 441 -22.06 0.91 13.25
N ASN A 442 -20.73 0.95 13.39
CA ASN A 442 -19.93 2.00 12.78
C ASN A 442 -19.77 1.86 11.26
N ALA A 443 -19.91 0.67 10.68
CA ALA A 443 -19.99 0.50 9.22
C ALA A 443 -21.21 1.23 8.63
N VAL A 444 -22.36 1.18 9.31
CA VAL A 444 -23.56 1.93 8.89
C VAL A 444 -23.36 3.44 9.05
N LEU A 445 -22.71 3.89 10.13
CA LEU A 445 -22.40 5.32 10.35
C LEU A 445 -21.35 5.85 9.36
N THR A 446 -20.34 5.03 9.03
CA THR A 446 -19.33 5.30 7.99
C THR A 446 -20.00 5.44 6.62
N GLN A 447 -20.88 4.52 6.26
CA GLN A 447 -21.61 4.58 5.00
C GLN A 447 -22.53 5.79 4.89
N ARG A 448 -23.11 6.24 6.02
CA ARG A 448 -23.93 7.46 6.05
C ARG A 448 -23.08 8.70 5.81
N GLN A 449 -21.98 8.89 6.56
CA GLN A 449 -21.04 10.00 6.35
C GLN A 449 -20.58 10.05 4.88
N LEU A 450 -20.20 8.90 4.32
CA LEU A 450 -19.79 8.77 2.92
C LEU A 450 -20.87 9.19 1.92
N HIS A 451 -22.14 8.86 2.19
CA HIS A 451 -23.27 9.29 1.37
C HIS A 451 -23.55 10.79 1.51
N GLU A 452 -23.40 11.34 2.72
CA GLU A 452 -23.57 12.78 3.02
C GLU A 452 -22.52 13.67 2.33
N LEU A 453 -21.37 13.12 1.91
CA LEU A 453 -20.41 13.82 1.05
C LEU A 453 -20.92 14.03 -0.38
N LEU A 454 -21.81 13.19 -0.91
CA LEU A 454 -22.13 13.18 -2.34
C LEU A 454 -22.79 14.51 -2.76
N GLY A 455 -22.14 15.20 -3.70
CA GLY A 455 -22.56 16.50 -4.17
C GLY A 455 -22.13 17.71 -3.33
N THR A 456 -21.44 17.50 -2.20
CA THR A 456 -20.69 18.55 -1.48
C THR A 456 -19.36 18.84 -2.18
N ASP A 457 -18.69 19.94 -1.80
CA ASP A 457 -17.38 20.31 -2.34
C ASP A 457 -16.21 19.82 -1.46
N PHE A 458 -15.15 19.37 -2.12
CA PHE A 458 -13.88 18.96 -1.55
C PHE A 458 -13.07 20.17 -1.04
N ASP A 459 -12.69 20.17 0.24
CA ASP A 459 -11.84 21.22 0.83
C ASP A 459 -10.36 20.99 0.51
N LEU A 460 -9.83 21.79 -0.42
CA LEU A 460 -8.43 21.74 -0.83
C LEU A 460 -7.41 21.82 0.32
N ASN A 461 -7.77 22.40 1.46
CA ASN A 461 -6.85 22.72 2.55
C ASN A 461 -6.89 21.72 3.71
N LYS A 462 -7.64 20.63 3.58
CA LYS A 462 -7.81 19.60 4.61
C LYS A 462 -6.71 18.54 4.58
N TRP A 463 -6.42 17.95 5.74
CA TRP A 463 -5.49 16.82 5.86
C TRP A 463 -6.15 15.50 5.39
N TYR A 464 -5.76 15.00 4.21
CA TYR A 464 -6.33 13.78 3.61
C TYR A 464 -5.46 12.51 3.77
N ALA A 465 -4.14 12.66 3.88
CA ALA A 465 -3.20 11.56 3.77
C ALA A 465 -2.56 11.21 5.12
N PHE A 466 -2.65 9.93 5.51
CA PHE A 466 -2.06 9.38 6.75
C PHE A 466 -2.56 10.01 8.07
N GLN A 467 -2.13 9.41 9.17
CA GLN A 467 -2.23 9.94 10.51
C GLN A 467 -0.86 10.45 11.00
N PRO A 468 -0.81 11.36 11.99
CA PRO A 468 0.44 11.88 12.57
C PRO A 468 1.46 10.82 13.02
N GLN A 469 1.04 9.61 13.40
CA GLN A 469 1.90 8.51 13.83
C GLN A 469 2.51 7.68 12.70
N ASP A 470 2.05 7.85 11.46
CA ASP A 470 2.43 7.00 10.34
C ASP A 470 3.84 7.33 9.84
N VAL A 471 4.54 6.29 9.36
CA VAL A 471 5.91 6.39 8.84
C VAL A 471 5.85 6.27 7.33
N ASN A 472 5.36 7.33 6.68
CA ASN A 472 5.30 7.44 5.23
C ASN A 472 5.25 8.93 4.81
N ALA A 473 5.16 9.20 3.51
CA ALA A 473 4.84 10.51 2.94
C ALA A 473 3.96 10.31 1.67
N ALA A 474 3.33 11.38 1.17
CA ALA A 474 2.57 11.33 -0.09
C ALA A 474 2.34 12.71 -0.74
N TYR A 475 2.35 12.72 -2.06
CA TYR A 475 1.67 13.71 -2.90
C TYR A 475 0.20 13.33 -3.13
N ILE A 476 -0.69 14.31 -3.03
CA ILE A 476 -2.10 14.16 -3.38
C ILE A 476 -2.40 15.04 -4.61
N PRO A 477 -2.62 14.45 -5.80
CA PRO A 477 -2.89 15.19 -7.03
C PRO A 477 -4.13 16.08 -6.95
N GLU A 478 -5.18 15.60 -6.27
CA GLU A 478 -6.50 16.24 -6.21
C GLU A 478 -6.44 17.63 -5.56
N ASN A 479 -5.63 17.86 -4.54
CA ASN A 479 -5.45 19.21 -3.96
C ASN A 479 -4.08 19.83 -4.22
N ASN A 480 -3.27 19.19 -5.06
CA ASN A 480 -1.89 19.55 -5.35
C ASN A 480 -1.11 19.82 -4.05
N SER A 481 -1.01 18.80 -3.19
CA SER A 481 -0.36 18.91 -1.87
C SER A 481 0.67 17.82 -1.62
N ILE A 482 1.64 18.10 -0.75
CA ILE A 482 2.51 17.09 -0.13
C ILE A 482 2.21 16.99 1.37
N THR A 483 2.24 15.77 1.90
CA THR A 483 1.93 15.48 3.31
C THR A 483 3.06 14.70 3.97
N ILE A 484 3.65 15.28 5.02
CA ILE A 484 4.75 14.71 5.81
C ILE A 484 4.31 14.56 7.28
N PRO A 485 3.80 13.39 7.71
CA PRO A 485 3.39 13.15 9.10
C PRO A 485 4.56 13.22 10.09
N ALA A 486 4.28 13.52 11.36
CA ALA A 486 5.29 13.54 12.42
C ALA A 486 5.97 12.16 12.63
N GLY A 487 5.28 11.06 12.28
CA GLY A 487 5.75 9.69 12.50
C GLY A 487 7.04 9.34 11.76
N ILE A 488 7.25 9.90 10.56
CA ILE A 488 8.48 9.74 9.78
C ILE A 488 9.60 10.71 10.20
N LEU A 489 9.31 11.73 11.00
CA LEU A 489 10.28 12.77 11.40
C LEU A 489 11.17 12.31 12.57
N LYS A 490 11.83 11.16 12.38
CA LYS A 490 12.69 10.46 13.35
C LYS A 490 13.88 9.80 12.64
N PRO A 491 14.97 9.45 13.34
CA PRO A 491 16.12 8.75 12.73
C PRO A 491 15.70 7.39 12.14
N PRO A 492 16.28 6.94 11.01
CA PRO A 492 17.34 7.58 10.23
C PRO A 492 16.88 8.67 9.26
N PHE A 493 15.57 8.91 9.11
CA PHE A 493 15.03 9.87 8.15
C PHE A 493 15.33 11.33 8.55
N TYR A 494 15.12 11.70 9.82
CA TYR A 494 15.31 13.07 10.29
C TYR A 494 15.84 13.11 11.73
N SER A 495 16.75 14.05 12.00
CA SER A 495 17.05 14.53 13.36
C SER A 495 17.50 16.00 13.31
N PRO A 496 17.09 16.87 14.24
CA PRO A 496 17.65 18.22 14.34
C PRO A 496 19.16 18.23 14.62
N ASP A 497 19.70 17.15 15.19
CA ASP A 497 21.12 17.00 15.55
C ASP A 497 21.97 16.29 14.47
N ALA A 498 21.37 15.89 13.34
CA ALA A 498 22.08 15.18 12.26
C ALA A 498 22.82 16.14 11.31
N THR A 499 23.80 15.62 10.55
CA THR A 499 24.46 16.42 9.51
C THR A 499 23.46 16.80 8.41
N LEU A 500 23.71 17.92 7.73
CA LEU A 500 22.91 18.31 6.57
C LEU A 500 22.88 17.20 5.50
N GLY A 501 23.98 16.46 5.32
CA GLY A 501 24.03 15.33 4.41
C GLY A 501 23.05 14.24 4.83
N MET A 502 23.09 13.81 6.10
CA MET A 502 22.15 12.83 6.64
C MET A 502 20.69 13.25 6.47
N ASN A 503 20.31 14.48 6.86
CA ASN A 503 18.94 14.95 6.73
C ASN A 503 18.49 15.10 5.27
N LEU A 504 19.38 15.54 4.35
CA LEU A 504 19.08 15.55 2.91
C LEU A 504 18.90 14.14 2.34
N GLY A 505 19.73 13.18 2.76
CA GLY A 505 19.65 11.77 2.35
C GLY A 505 18.54 10.98 3.05
N GLY A 506 17.92 11.54 4.09
CA GLY A 506 16.81 10.94 4.83
C GLY A 506 15.46 11.52 4.40
N ILE A 507 15.01 12.56 5.09
CA ILE A 507 13.71 13.21 4.80
C ILE A 507 13.78 14.13 3.57
N GLY A 508 14.94 14.66 3.21
CA GLY A 508 15.09 15.55 2.05
C GLY A 508 14.82 14.85 0.71
N VAL A 509 15.35 13.65 0.49
CA VAL A 509 15.04 12.81 -0.68
C VAL A 509 13.55 12.50 -0.76
N ILE A 510 12.90 12.20 0.37
CA ILE A 510 11.46 11.92 0.45
C ILE A 510 10.66 13.17 0.08
N ILE A 511 10.96 14.34 0.66
CA ILE A 511 10.34 15.62 0.27
C ILE A 511 10.54 15.91 -1.23
N GLY A 512 11.71 15.62 -1.78
CA GLY A 512 12.01 15.77 -3.20
C GLY A 512 11.24 14.78 -4.10
N HIS A 513 10.96 13.58 -3.60
CA HIS A 513 10.13 12.55 -4.22
C HIS A 513 8.65 12.97 -4.24
N GLU A 514 8.11 13.47 -3.12
CA GLU A 514 6.74 14.04 -3.08
C GLU A 514 6.55 15.23 -4.04
N ILE A 515 7.55 16.10 -4.15
CA ILE A 515 7.50 17.22 -5.11
C ILE A 515 7.66 16.74 -6.56
N SER A 516 8.31 15.58 -6.80
CA SER A 516 8.41 14.98 -8.13
C SER A 516 7.08 14.44 -8.64
N HIS A 517 6.28 13.82 -7.77
CA HIS A 517 4.96 13.26 -8.11
C HIS A 517 4.03 14.32 -8.69
N ALA A 518 4.17 15.60 -8.32
CA ALA A 518 3.43 16.69 -8.94
C ALA A 518 3.64 16.82 -10.47
N PHE A 519 4.68 16.18 -11.02
CA PHE A 519 5.06 16.23 -12.43
C PHE A 519 5.28 14.85 -13.07
N ASP A 520 5.09 13.74 -12.35
CA ASP A 520 5.23 12.38 -12.89
C ASP A 520 4.12 12.04 -13.93
N PRO A 521 4.10 10.85 -14.58
CA PRO A 521 3.07 10.49 -15.57
C PRO A 521 1.61 10.55 -15.08
N ASN A 522 1.37 10.54 -13.76
CA ASN A 522 0.07 10.77 -13.15
C ASN A 522 -0.14 12.26 -12.83
N GLY A 523 0.69 12.84 -11.97
CA GLY A 523 0.53 14.23 -11.51
C GLY A 523 0.67 15.27 -12.62
N SER A 524 1.46 15.00 -13.67
CA SER A 524 1.54 15.84 -14.88
C SER A 524 0.20 16.09 -15.56
N ARG A 525 -0.81 15.24 -15.33
CA ARG A 525 -2.17 15.38 -15.88
C ARG A 525 -3.03 16.38 -15.10
N TYR A 526 -2.63 16.73 -13.88
CA TYR A 526 -3.36 17.62 -12.97
C TYR A 526 -2.80 19.04 -13.02
N ASP A 527 -3.67 20.05 -13.03
CA ASP A 527 -3.31 21.47 -12.88
C ASP A 527 -3.05 21.86 -11.41
N LYS A 528 -2.85 23.16 -11.16
CA LYS A 528 -2.49 23.69 -9.83
C LYS A 528 -3.62 23.68 -8.81
N GLU A 529 -4.87 23.68 -9.28
CA GLU A 529 -6.07 23.47 -8.47
C GLU A 529 -6.44 21.97 -8.37
N GLY A 530 -5.59 21.08 -8.89
CA GLY A 530 -5.76 19.63 -8.85
C GLY A 530 -6.90 19.12 -9.73
N ASN A 531 -7.16 19.76 -10.87
CA ASN A 531 -8.06 19.24 -11.90
C ASN A 531 -7.27 18.52 -12.99
N MET A 532 -7.75 17.36 -13.46
CA MET A 532 -7.21 16.66 -14.62
C MET A 532 -7.46 17.47 -15.90
N LYS A 533 -6.47 18.27 -16.30
CA LYS A 533 -6.60 19.30 -17.33
C LYS A 533 -5.26 19.50 -18.06
N ASN A 534 -5.31 19.48 -19.37
CA ASN A 534 -4.10 19.58 -20.19
C ASN A 534 -3.52 21.01 -20.20
N TRP A 535 -2.48 21.26 -19.40
CA TRP A 535 -1.67 22.48 -19.41
C TRP A 535 -0.46 22.42 -20.38
N TRP A 536 -0.17 21.25 -20.96
CA TRP A 536 0.96 21.01 -21.86
C TRP A 536 0.73 21.55 -23.28
N THR A 537 1.82 21.76 -24.04
CA THR A 537 1.76 21.69 -25.50
C THR A 537 1.95 20.25 -25.98
N LYS A 538 1.44 19.92 -27.18
CA LYS A 538 1.61 18.57 -27.75
C LYS A 538 3.09 18.17 -27.89
N LYS A 539 3.97 19.11 -28.28
CA LYS A 539 5.41 18.85 -28.41
C LYS A 539 6.02 18.50 -27.05
N ASP A 540 5.75 19.33 -26.04
CA ASP A 540 6.32 19.17 -24.70
C ASP A 540 5.85 17.86 -24.06
N TYR A 541 4.56 17.51 -24.21
CA TYR A 541 4.01 16.26 -23.68
C TYR A 541 4.60 15.02 -24.35
N THR A 542 4.78 15.03 -25.68
CA THR A 542 5.47 13.93 -26.38
C THR A 542 6.94 13.80 -25.94
N ALA A 543 7.65 14.90 -25.73
CA ALA A 543 9.02 14.88 -25.22
C ALA A 543 9.10 14.35 -23.77
N PHE A 544 8.14 14.73 -22.92
CA PHE A 544 7.97 14.19 -21.57
C PHE A 544 7.71 12.68 -21.58
N GLN A 545 6.75 12.19 -22.38
CA GLN A 545 6.47 10.76 -22.53
C GLN A 545 7.71 9.98 -23.02
N GLN A 546 8.46 10.53 -23.98
CA GLN A 546 9.70 9.92 -24.50
C GLN A 546 10.83 9.86 -23.46
N LYS A 547 10.83 10.73 -22.43
CA LYS A 547 11.78 10.67 -21.31
C LYS A 547 11.30 9.70 -20.23
N ALA A 548 10.02 9.79 -19.83
CA ALA A 548 9.43 8.89 -18.83
C ALA A 548 9.50 7.41 -19.23
N ALA A 549 9.25 7.09 -20.51
CA ALA A 549 9.30 5.73 -21.04
C ALA A 549 10.69 5.05 -20.98
N GLN A 550 11.75 5.78 -20.65
CA GLN A 550 13.10 5.22 -20.50
C GLN A 550 13.31 4.55 -19.13
N PHE A 551 12.52 4.93 -18.12
CA PHE A 551 12.65 4.42 -16.75
C PHE A 551 12.29 2.93 -16.65
N GLY A 552 11.24 2.47 -17.34
CA GLY A 552 10.87 1.04 -17.33
C GLY A 552 11.99 0.12 -17.82
N PRO A 553 12.51 0.26 -19.06
CA PRO A 553 13.63 -0.53 -19.57
C PRO A 553 14.97 -0.31 -18.84
N TYR A 554 15.07 0.72 -18.00
CA TYR A 554 16.20 0.93 -17.08
C TYR A 554 16.02 0.08 -15.81
N TYR A 555 14.86 0.16 -15.15
CA TYR A 555 14.58 -0.58 -13.91
C TYR A 555 14.39 -2.09 -14.12
N SER A 556 13.82 -2.54 -15.25
CA SER A 556 13.65 -3.98 -15.58
C SER A 556 14.94 -4.81 -15.67
N LYS A 557 16.12 -4.21 -15.48
CA LYS A 557 17.43 -4.88 -15.44
C LYS A 557 17.85 -5.32 -14.04
N TYR A 558 17.27 -4.75 -12.99
CA TYR A 558 17.64 -5.05 -11.61
C TYR A 558 17.05 -6.40 -11.19
N ALA A 559 17.93 -7.33 -10.78
CA ALA A 559 17.52 -8.57 -10.13
C ALA A 559 17.23 -8.28 -8.65
N VAL A 560 16.04 -8.67 -8.20
CA VAL A 560 15.51 -8.37 -6.86
C VAL A 560 15.30 -9.62 -6.00
N GLY A 561 15.42 -10.81 -6.61
CA GLY A 561 15.35 -12.10 -5.93
C GLY A 561 15.85 -13.24 -6.82
N SER A 562 15.80 -14.48 -6.32
CA SER A 562 16.25 -15.65 -7.08
C SER A 562 15.39 -15.89 -8.32
N GLY A 563 15.88 -15.51 -9.49
CA GLY A 563 15.12 -15.52 -10.75
C GLY A 563 14.04 -14.44 -10.87
N LEU A 564 14.02 -13.45 -9.96
CA LEU A 564 13.08 -12.33 -9.99
C LEU A 564 13.79 -11.04 -10.41
N TYR A 565 13.16 -10.31 -11.33
CA TYR A 565 13.59 -9.00 -11.82
C TYR A 565 12.51 -7.97 -11.51
N GLU A 566 12.94 -6.72 -11.36
CA GLU A 566 12.05 -5.59 -11.07
C GLU A 566 11.02 -5.35 -12.19
N ASN A 567 9.76 -5.07 -11.84
CA ASN A 567 8.75 -4.73 -12.83
C ASN A 567 8.85 -3.23 -13.21
N GLY A 568 9.85 -2.91 -14.03
CA GLY A 568 10.10 -1.55 -14.52
C GLY A 568 8.86 -0.82 -15.09
N ALA A 569 7.91 -1.54 -15.70
CA ALA A 569 6.68 -0.92 -16.22
C ALA A 569 5.77 -0.42 -15.09
N LEU A 570 5.61 -1.22 -14.03
CA LEU A 570 4.86 -0.88 -12.83
C LEU A 570 5.56 0.22 -12.01
N VAL A 571 6.89 0.11 -11.83
CA VAL A 571 7.63 1.02 -10.94
C VAL A 571 8.12 2.33 -11.57
N THR A 572 7.71 2.62 -12.82
CA THR A 572 8.19 3.80 -13.58
C THR A 572 7.88 5.13 -12.89
N ASN A 573 6.71 5.30 -12.26
CA ASN A 573 6.33 6.58 -11.62
C ASN A 573 7.18 6.86 -10.37
N GLU A 574 7.31 5.85 -9.50
CA GLU A 574 8.13 5.92 -8.29
C GLU A 574 9.60 6.11 -8.60
N ALA A 575 10.12 5.37 -9.59
CA ALA A 575 11.49 5.53 -10.09
C ALA A 575 11.79 6.94 -10.64
N ILE A 576 10.80 7.57 -11.31
CA ILE A 576 10.88 8.97 -11.73
C ILE A 576 10.97 9.89 -10.52
N ALA A 577 10.15 9.62 -9.48
CA ALA A 577 10.11 10.44 -8.28
C ALA A 577 11.37 10.30 -7.41
N ASP A 578 11.93 9.10 -7.27
CA ASP A 578 13.21 8.85 -6.61
C ASP A 578 14.38 9.57 -7.30
N CYS A 579 14.49 9.44 -8.63
CA CYS A 579 15.53 10.13 -9.39
C CYS A 579 15.36 11.66 -9.35
N GLY A 580 14.12 12.16 -9.36
CA GLY A 580 13.80 13.58 -9.16
C GLY A 580 14.29 14.06 -7.79
N GLY A 581 13.78 13.46 -6.72
CA GLY A 581 14.10 13.84 -5.34
C GLY A 581 15.59 13.76 -5.02
N LEU A 582 16.24 12.64 -5.34
CA LEU A 582 17.68 12.45 -5.11
C LEU A 582 18.52 13.47 -5.89
N SER A 583 18.21 13.69 -7.17
CA SER A 583 18.97 14.64 -7.97
C SER A 583 18.78 16.08 -7.52
N VAL A 584 17.64 16.45 -6.93
CA VAL A 584 17.40 17.80 -6.40
C VAL A 584 18.16 18.04 -5.08
N VAL A 585 18.15 17.10 -4.12
CA VAL A 585 18.97 17.27 -2.90
C VAL A 585 20.48 17.21 -3.21
N THR A 586 20.88 16.48 -4.25
CA THR A 586 22.25 16.50 -4.80
C THR A 586 22.66 17.91 -5.24
N GLU A 587 21.76 18.70 -5.83
CA GLU A 587 22.05 20.09 -6.23
C GLU A 587 22.18 21.01 -5.00
N ILE A 588 21.39 20.78 -3.93
CA ILE A 588 21.59 21.48 -2.65
C ILE A 588 22.97 21.14 -2.06
N ALA A 589 23.40 19.88 -2.13
CA ALA A 589 24.70 19.42 -1.64
C ALA A 589 25.89 19.71 -2.58
N ALA A 590 25.66 20.30 -3.75
CA ALA A 590 26.69 20.49 -4.78
C ALA A 590 27.94 21.24 -4.27
N GLY A 591 29.12 20.83 -4.75
CA GLY A 591 30.42 21.38 -4.35
C GLY A 591 30.89 21.00 -2.93
N ARG A 592 30.09 20.23 -2.17
CA ARG A 592 30.39 19.84 -0.78
C ARG A 592 30.49 18.33 -0.65
N GLU A 593 31.66 17.77 -1.00
CA GLU A 593 31.87 16.32 -1.14
C GLU A 593 31.48 15.51 0.12
N SER A 594 31.81 16.00 1.33
CA SER A 594 31.42 15.35 2.58
C SER A 594 29.89 15.28 2.75
N VAL A 595 29.19 16.38 2.45
CA VAL A 595 27.71 16.45 2.50
C VAL A 595 27.10 15.49 1.48
N LEU A 596 27.67 15.39 0.28
CA LEU A 596 27.25 14.44 -0.76
C LEU A 596 27.45 12.99 -0.31
N ARG A 597 28.61 12.64 0.24
CA ARG A 597 28.90 11.27 0.74
C ARG A 597 27.96 10.89 1.89
N ASP A 598 27.75 11.76 2.88
CA ASP A 598 26.77 11.55 3.96
C ASP A 598 25.35 11.33 3.41
N MET A 599 24.94 12.16 2.43
CA MET A 599 23.62 12.13 1.81
C MET A 599 23.37 10.84 1.02
N TYR A 600 24.30 10.44 0.15
CA TYR A 600 24.17 9.19 -0.61
C TYR A 600 24.18 7.96 0.33
N ARG A 601 25.03 7.97 1.38
CA ARG A 601 25.01 6.92 2.42
C ARG A 601 23.68 6.84 3.15
N ASN A 602 23.10 7.97 3.59
CA ASN A 602 21.84 7.92 4.33
C ASN A 602 20.66 7.54 3.41
N PHE A 603 20.66 7.96 2.14
CA PHE A 603 19.69 7.51 1.13
C PHE A 603 19.73 5.98 0.96
N ALA A 604 20.92 5.40 0.84
CA ALA A 604 21.06 3.94 0.83
C ALA A 604 20.59 3.31 2.15
N ALA A 605 20.92 3.93 3.30
CA ALA A 605 20.59 3.41 4.61
C ALA A 605 19.08 3.38 4.91
N ILE A 606 18.32 4.42 4.56
CA ILE A 606 16.87 4.51 4.89
C ILE A 606 16.03 3.43 4.18
N PHE A 607 16.45 2.99 2.99
CA PHE A 607 15.79 1.93 2.21
C PHE A 607 16.34 0.52 2.50
N ALA A 608 17.17 0.35 3.54
CA ALA A 608 17.60 -0.98 3.99
C ALA A 608 16.39 -1.83 4.41
N GLU A 609 16.21 -2.99 3.77
CA GLU A 609 15.09 -3.89 4.05
C GLU A 609 15.39 -5.39 3.89
N LYS A 610 14.55 -6.20 4.53
CA LYS A 610 14.51 -7.67 4.47
C LYS A 610 13.05 -8.10 4.45
N MET A 611 12.69 -9.06 3.62
CA MET A 611 11.32 -9.59 3.53
C MET A 611 11.32 -11.11 3.34
N THR A 612 10.17 -11.75 3.55
CA THR A 612 9.96 -13.15 3.18
C THR A 612 9.89 -13.30 1.65
N ASP A 613 10.32 -14.43 1.11
CA ASP A 613 10.21 -14.72 -0.33
C ASP A 613 8.75 -14.63 -0.82
N GLN A 614 7.82 -15.02 0.05
CA GLN A 614 6.39 -14.89 -0.20
C GLN A 614 5.95 -13.43 -0.35
N LEU A 615 6.42 -12.52 0.50
CA LEU A 615 6.08 -11.09 0.37
C LEU A 615 6.76 -10.47 -0.85
N LEU A 616 8.05 -10.77 -1.10
CA LEU A 616 8.78 -10.28 -2.27
C LEU A 616 8.03 -10.56 -3.58
N LEU A 617 7.50 -11.77 -3.73
CA LEU A 617 6.70 -12.14 -4.90
C LEU A 617 5.41 -11.31 -5.05
N GLN A 618 4.78 -10.93 -3.94
CA GLN A 618 3.58 -10.08 -3.96
C GLN A 618 3.93 -8.64 -4.36
N LEU A 619 5.02 -8.09 -3.82
CA LEU A 619 5.45 -6.71 -4.09
C LEU A 619 5.85 -6.54 -5.57
N VAL A 620 6.73 -7.40 -6.10
CA VAL A 620 7.20 -7.36 -7.51
C VAL A 620 6.04 -7.47 -8.52
N GLN A 621 4.88 -7.98 -8.11
CA GLN A 621 3.67 -8.08 -8.94
C GLN A 621 2.64 -6.96 -8.73
N ASN A 622 2.62 -6.28 -7.57
CA ASN A 622 1.49 -5.44 -7.15
C ASN A 622 1.88 -4.08 -6.55
N ASP A 623 3.13 -3.87 -6.17
CA ASP A 623 3.62 -2.63 -5.55
C ASP A 623 4.28 -1.72 -6.61
N PRO A 624 3.89 -0.45 -6.74
CA PRO A 624 4.55 0.49 -7.65
C PRO A 624 5.95 0.92 -7.18
N HIS A 625 6.38 0.68 -5.94
CA HIS A 625 7.71 1.10 -5.50
C HIS A 625 8.79 0.06 -5.90
N PRO A 626 9.97 0.49 -6.40
CA PRO A 626 11.07 -0.45 -6.62
C PRO A 626 11.56 -1.02 -5.28
N ILE A 627 11.96 -2.29 -5.29
CA ILE A 627 12.58 -2.97 -4.15
C ILE A 627 13.85 -2.20 -3.73
N GLY A 628 14.14 -2.09 -2.43
CA GLY A 628 15.08 -1.12 -1.86
C GLY A 628 16.47 -1.09 -2.50
N GLU A 629 16.98 -2.23 -2.97
CA GLU A 629 18.24 -2.33 -3.71
C GLU A 629 18.16 -1.73 -5.13
N ALA A 630 17.07 -2.00 -5.87
CA ALA A 630 16.80 -1.41 -7.18
C ALA A 630 16.49 0.09 -7.05
N ARG A 631 15.74 0.49 -6.01
CA ARG A 631 15.43 1.89 -5.67
C ARG A 631 16.71 2.71 -5.47
N VAL A 632 17.59 2.24 -4.58
CA VAL A 632 18.84 2.92 -4.24
C VAL A 632 19.84 2.91 -5.39
N ASN A 633 20.17 1.73 -5.94
CA ASN A 633 21.20 1.64 -6.97
C ASN A 633 20.73 2.27 -8.29
N GLY A 634 19.45 2.15 -8.64
CA GLY A 634 18.84 2.78 -9.82
C GLY A 634 18.96 4.31 -9.79
N ALA A 635 18.58 4.95 -8.69
CA ALA A 635 18.63 6.41 -8.57
C ALA A 635 20.07 6.95 -8.46
N LEU A 636 20.98 6.24 -7.76
CA LEU A 636 22.39 6.63 -7.67
C LEU A 636 23.10 6.57 -9.03
N SER A 637 22.94 5.47 -9.78
CA SER A 637 23.55 5.32 -11.11
C SER A 637 22.98 6.28 -12.17
N ALA A 638 21.80 6.87 -11.94
CA ALA A 638 21.23 7.94 -12.76
C ALA A 638 21.78 9.34 -12.40
N THR A 639 22.35 9.51 -11.20
CA THR A 639 22.69 10.82 -10.62
C THR A 639 24.15 11.19 -10.89
N ASP A 640 24.41 12.14 -11.78
CA ASP A 640 25.78 12.54 -12.18
C ASP A 640 26.70 12.91 -10.99
N GLY A 641 26.15 13.54 -9.94
CA GLY A 641 26.90 13.91 -8.74
C GLY A 641 27.43 12.72 -7.92
N PHE A 642 26.86 11.52 -8.08
CA PHE A 642 27.33 10.30 -7.43
C PHE A 642 28.67 9.85 -8.03
N TYR A 643 28.81 9.96 -9.36
CA TYR A 643 30.05 9.63 -10.08
C TYR A 643 31.22 10.49 -9.62
N SER A 644 31.00 11.79 -9.39
CA SER A 644 32.02 12.69 -8.85
C SER A 644 32.33 12.42 -7.37
N ALA A 645 31.31 12.09 -6.55
CA ALA A 645 31.49 11.85 -5.12
C ALA A 645 32.18 10.51 -4.80
N TYR A 646 32.06 9.50 -5.68
CA TYR A 646 32.62 8.14 -5.46
C TYR A 646 33.62 7.68 -6.52
N ASP A 647 34.03 8.57 -7.45
CA ASP A 647 34.97 8.26 -8.52
C ASP A 647 34.52 7.07 -9.39
N ILE A 648 33.23 7.01 -9.74
CA ILE A 648 32.65 5.89 -10.51
C ILE A 648 33.08 5.97 -11.98
N ARG A 649 33.69 4.90 -12.50
CA ARG A 649 34.34 4.79 -13.81
C ARG A 649 33.83 3.58 -14.59
N GLN A 650 34.08 3.57 -15.90
CA GLN A 650 33.76 2.44 -16.76
C GLN A 650 34.50 1.18 -16.28
N GLY A 651 33.74 0.17 -15.86
CA GLY A 651 34.26 -1.08 -15.27
C GLY A 651 33.72 -1.34 -13.87
N ASP A 652 33.37 -0.28 -13.13
CA ASP A 652 32.72 -0.36 -11.82
C ASP A 652 31.25 -0.81 -11.98
N GLY A 653 30.74 -1.67 -11.10
CA GLY A 653 29.38 -2.24 -11.21
C GLY A 653 28.23 -1.21 -11.16
N MET A 654 28.42 -0.07 -10.50
CA MET A 654 27.47 1.04 -10.45
C MET A 654 27.52 1.96 -11.69
N TYR A 655 28.44 1.74 -12.64
CA TYR A 655 28.63 2.62 -13.80
C TYR A 655 27.59 2.39 -14.90
N ILE A 656 26.84 3.45 -15.22
CA ILE A 656 26.01 3.52 -16.42
C ILE A 656 26.55 4.59 -17.37
N LEU A 657 26.62 4.26 -18.66
CA LEU A 657 27.03 5.16 -19.73
C LEU A 657 26.16 6.43 -19.72
N PRO A 658 26.74 7.66 -19.85
CA PRO A 658 25.98 8.90 -19.71
C PRO A 658 24.73 9.04 -20.60
N LYS A 659 24.74 8.42 -21.80
CA LYS A 659 23.61 8.39 -22.73
C LYS A 659 22.46 7.45 -22.33
N ASP A 660 22.72 6.51 -21.41
CA ASP A 660 21.80 5.46 -20.99
C ASP A 660 21.29 5.69 -19.54
N ARG A 661 21.65 6.84 -18.93
CA ARG A 661 21.12 7.32 -17.64
C ARG A 661 19.77 7.99 -17.85
N VAL A 662 18.79 7.65 -17.03
CA VAL A 662 17.45 8.22 -17.09
C VAL A 662 17.39 9.59 -16.41
N LYS A 663 16.78 10.58 -17.06
CA LYS A 663 16.66 11.95 -16.53
C LYS A 663 15.43 12.69 -17.04
N LEU A 664 14.70 13.33 -16.12
CA LEU A 664 13.46 14.05 -16.42
C LEU A 664 13.50 15.53 -16.01
N TRP A 665 13.78 15.82 -14.73
CA TRP A 665 13.67 17.15 -14.11
C TRP A 665 15.01 17.84 -13.82
#